data_AF-A0A7Y2ENH1-F1
#
_entry.id   AF-A0A7Y2ENH1-F1
#
_cell.length_a   1.000
_cell.length_b   1.000
_cell.length_c   1.000
_cell.angle_alpha   90.00
_cell.angle_beta   90.00
_cell.angle_gamma   90.00
#
_symmetry.space_group_name_H-M   'P 1'
#
loop_
_entity.id
_entity.type
_entity.pdbx_description
1 polymer ?
#
loop_
_entity_poly.entity_id
_entity_poly.type
_entity_poly.pdbx_seq_one_letter_code
_entity_poly.pdbx_strand_id
1 'polypeptide(L)'
;AWATGTPYDEASEVLRIPLIVGEAWDVQPRNRDVFIELRPAEVECDNGKGWLVEDGTLEIRTEFCNYLSLTQQALLELAAGTELELALSHSDLNFNAPANAHIALSIAGTTIWEDDIPIPSDGNLLKHSIALPFDVGLGDPIEIHLHNHGDNAWTVHSLDAFVPSDLELEFCPSFESTFEAIQATVFEQAGCANSLCHGAAQAGELDLTPSVAFENLVGVPSSGSSLLRVDPRDPSKSYLYHKLSAKTFPGSYAVGGAPMPSAGEGISAGQLEAIRLWIEAGAPGEGSVGDTLGRGEDEIERLLGVCLPEAEAVNTVPLPRPAPEKGIQFAMPPHDVPAEEETEICFAVYEDFRDVIPPQYMSADREFFYMHKDDRREDAFTHHNVLFYAPLPVEDIHHPSFGNWTCAGGETEGQACEPTDLSSCGSGKCRSEIKNNIACRGYGPRLPPPDRSEGDGGDGSVFGSIIPIRSSVIKDGFYEVYPTHGIFYWNSHAFNLTTEDGIHHVWNNLFFANDRRFQANHVTYSTHIYAGVGTPPFEKRTVCRDYEFNQGDGVLSLTSHTHKRGERFFMHLPGGEQIYETFNYDEPLEAIYEPPIVFNGTDPAERTIEYCATYNNGVNADGSPNIETVTRASRRPPNTGACPPVACVAGKIGAACNGEDDDASCDSSPGAGDGWCDACTIRAGVSSDDEMFIFIASRLANHDAVRNTPEPDDDAQP
;
A
#
# COMPACT_ATOMS: atom_id res chain seq x y z
N ALA A 1 -23.50 -23.23 -45.92
CA ALA A 1 -23.94 -22.44 -47.08
C ALA A 1 -23.53 -23.04 -48.43
N TRP A 2 -22.23 -23.18 -48.76
CA TRP A 2 -21.77 -23.64 -50.09
C TRP A 2 -22.20 -25.08 -50.45
N ALA A 3 -22.34 -25.97 -49.46
CA ALA A 3 -22.79 -27.35 -49.67
C ALA A 3 -24.32 -27.53 -49.58
N THR A 4 -25.04 -26.61 -48.94
CA THR A 4 -26.44 -26.79 -48.51
C THR A 4 -27.43 -25.88 -49.23
N GLY A 5 -26.97 -24.86 -49.96
CA GLY A 5 -27.84 -23.92 -50.67
C GLY A 5 -28.64 -22.96 -49.77
N THR A 6 -28.44 -23.04 -48.44
CA THR A 6 -28.93 -22.07 -47.47
C THR A 6 -28.02 -20.84 -47.42
N PRO A 7 -28.57 -19.61 -47.30
CA PRO A 7 -27.79 -18.41 -47.01
C PRO A 7 -26.91 -18.64 -45.78
N TYR A 8 -25.68 -18.14 -45.83
CA TYR A 8 -24.81 -18.10 -44.65
C TYR A 8 -25.40 -17.08 -43.66
N ASP A 9 -25.52 -17.49 -42.41
CA ASP A 9 -25.99 -16.67 -41.30
C ASP A 9 -24.86 -16.66 -40.26
N GLU A 10 -24.17 -15.53 -40.13
CA GLU A 10 -23.01 -15.36 -39.24
C GLU A 10 -23.38 -15.65 -37.78
N ALA A 11 -24.63 -15.36 -37.38
CA ALA A 11 -25.15 -15.66 -36.04
C ALA A 11 -25.32 -17.17 -35.74
N SER A 12 -25.17 -18.03 -36.76
CA SER A 12 -25.24 -19.50 -36.62
C SER A 12 -23.86 -20.17 -36.60
N GLU A 13 -22.79 -19.43 -36.86
CA GLU A 13 -21.42 -19.92 -36.74
C GLU A 13 -20.93 -19.67 -35.32
N VAL A 14 -20.56 -20.75 -34.63
CA VAL A 14 -19.99 -20.71 -33.28
C VAL A 14 -18.47 -20.81 -33.43
N LEU A 15 -17.77 -19.78 -32.95
CA LEU A 15 -16.32 -19.77 -32.82
C LEU A 15 -15.92 -20.46 -31.53
N ARG A 16 -14.84 -21.24 -31.59
CA ARG A 16 -14.16 -21.81 -30.43
C ARG A 16 -12.95 -20.94 -30.14
N ILE A 17 -12.90 -20.32 -28.97
CA ILE A 17 -11.89 -19.34 -28.61
C ILE A 17 -11.22 -19.76 -27.31
N PRO A 18 -9.89 -19.95 -27.28
CA PRO A 18 -9.20 -20.31 -26.05
C PRO A 18 -9.25 -19.14 -25.06
N LEU A 19 -9.62 -19.45 -23.81
CA LEU A 19 -9.59 -18.51 -22.68
C LEU A 19 -8.30 -18.61 -21.87
N ILE A 20 -7.56 -19.69 -22.03
CA ILE A 20 -6.28 -19.90 -21.36
C ILE A 20 -5.16 -20.03 -22.39
N VAL A 21 -3.99 -19.53 -22.02
CA VAL A 21 -2.74 -19.68 -22.75
C VAL A 21 -1.75 -20.40 -21.84
N GLY A 22 -1.04 -21.40 -22.37
CA GLY A 22 -0.11 -22.21 -21.58
C GLY A 22 0.94 -21.35 -20.90
N GLU A 23 1.56 -20.43 -21.62
CA GLU A 23 2.64 -19.58 -21.12
C GLU A 23 2.18 -18.46 -20.17
N ALA A 24 0.87 -18.25 -20.01
CA ALA A 24 0.31 -17.18 -19.18
C ALA A 24 -0.03 -17.63 -17.74
N TRP A 25 0.19 -18.90 -17.40
CA TRP A 25 -0.01 -19.38 -16.04
C TRP A 25 1.02 -18.80 -15.08
N ASP A 26 0.54 -18.26 -13.97
CA ASP A 26 1.35 -17.84 -12.83
C ASP A 26 0.88 -18.50 -11.53
N VAL A 27 1.69 -18.44 -10.48
CA VAL A 27 1.33 -18.96 -9.15
C VAL A 27 0.24 -18.08 -8.56
N GLN A 28 -0.86 -18.68 -8.11
CA GLN A 28 -1.92 -17.92 -7.44
C GLN A 28 -1.48 -17.53 -6.02
N PRO A 29 -1.55 -16.22 -5.70
CA PRO A 29 -1.20 -15.75 -4.37
C PRO A 29 -2.07 -16.38 -3.27
N ARG A 30 -1.48 -16.67 -2.10
CA ARG A 30 -2.17 -17.28 -0.95
C ARG A 30 -3.40 -16.49 -0.52
N ASN A 31 -3.34 -15.17 -0.53
CA ASN A 31 -4.45 -14.29 -0.13
C ASN A 31 -5.58 -14.23 -1.19
N ARG A 32 -5.35 -14.79 -2.39
CA ARG A 32 -6.28 -14.79 -3.53
C ARG A 32 -6.75 -16.17 -3.94
N ASP A 33 -6.07 -17.20 -3.45
CA ASP A 33 -6.43 -18.59 -3.62
C ASP A 33 -7.88 -18.81 -3.20
N VAL A 34 -8.76 -19.07 -4.18
CA VAL A 34 -10.18 -19.33 -3.93
C VAL A 34 -10.36 -20.55 -3.04
N PHE A 35 -9.38 -21.46 -3.05
CA PHE A 35 -9.35 -22.71 -2.31
C PHE A 35 -8.37 -22.65 -1.14
N ILE A 36 -8.14 -21.45 -0.57
CA ILE A 36 -7.24 -21.21 0.57
C ILE A 36 -7.46 -22.15 1.75
N GLU A 37 -8.70 -22.58 1.99
CA GLU A 37 -9.05 -23.51 3.07
C GLU A 37 -8.45 -24.92 2.87
N LEU A 38 -8.13 -25.28 1.63
CA LEU A 38 -7.45 -26.52 1.27
C LEU A 38 -5.92 -26.37 1.24
N ARG A 39 -5.40 -25.13 1.29
CA ARG A 39 -3.98 -24.84 1.13
C ARG A 39 -3.17 -25.28 2.35
N PRO A 40 -2.16 -26.15 2.20
CA PRO A 40 -1.31 -26.56 3.31
C PRO A 40 -0.45 -25.38 3.79
N ALA A 41 0.03 -25.46 5.04
CA ALA A 41 0.91 -24.43 5.60
C ALA A 41 2.24 -24.28 4.84
N GLU A 42 2.74 -25.37 4.25
CA GLU A 42 3.89 -25.37 3.35
C GLU A 42 3.43 -25.90 1.99
N VAL A 43 3.56 -25.07 0.94
CA VAL A 43 3.28 -25.45 -0.45
C VAL A 43 4.61 -25.80 -1.11
N GLU A 44 4.71 -27.01 -1.62
CA GLU A 44 5.80 -27.49 -2.45
C GLU A 44 5.22 -27.73 -3.85
N CYS A 45 5.36 -26.75 -4.76
CA CYS A 45 4.88 -26.88 -6.14
C CYS A 45 5.59 -25.90 -7.11
N ASP A 46 6.93 -25.92 -7.12
CA ASP A 46 7.74 -24.99 -7.93
C ASP A 46 7.51 -25.16 -9.45
N ASN A 47 7.52 -24.05 -10.20
CA ASN A 47 7.60 -24.07 -11.66
C ASN A 47 8.88 -24.83 -12.12
N GLY A 48 8.73 -25.68 -13.13
CA GLY A 48 9.77 -26.57 -13.67
C GLY A 48 9.92 -27.89 -12.90
N LYS A 49 9.29 -28.03 -11.72
CA LYS A 49 9.26 -29.27 -10.92
C LYS A 49 7.83 -29.76 -10.70
N GLY A 50 7.03 -29.02 -9.93
CA GLY A 50 5.65 -29.35 -9.61
C GLY A 50 4.71 -29.14 -10.79
N TRP A 51 4.95 -28.10 -11.58
CA TRP A 51 4.22 -27.85 -12.82
C TRP A 51 5.14 -27.27 -13.89
N LEU A 52 4.74 -27.41 -15.15
CA LEU A 52 5.42 -26.81 -16.30
C LEU A 52 4.48 -26.70 -17.50
N VAL A 53 4.89 -25.92 -18.49
CA VAL A 53 4.18 -25.81 -19.78
C VAL A 53 4.96 -26.60 -20.83
N GLU A 54 4.35 -27.64 -21.39
CA GLU A 54 4.88 -28.41 -22.52
C GLU A 54 3.89 -28.40 -23.69
N ASP A 55 4.39 -28.09 -24.89
CA ASP A 55 3.60 -28.00 -26.12
C ASP A 55 2.32 -27.13 -25.99
N GLY A 56 2.39 -26.07 -25.18
CA GLY A 56 1.29 -25.12 -24.93
C GLY A 56 0.24 -25.60 -23.94
N THR A 57 0.45 -26.73 -23.26
CA THR A 57 -0.44 -27.28 -22.24
C THR A 57 0.22 -27.26 -20.86
N LEU A 58 -0.58 -27.10 -19.81
CA LEU A 58 -0.10 -27.10 -18.43
C LEU A 58 -0.01 -28.55 -17.93
N GLU A 59 1.20 -29.03 -17.65
CA GLU A 59 1.47 -30.31 -16.97
C GLU A 59 1.69 -30.08 -15.47
N ILE A 60 1.09 -30.93 -14.65
CA ILE A 60 1.23 -30.91 -13.18
C ILE A 60 1.68 -32.30 -12.72
N ARG A 61 2.73 -32.33 -11.91
CA ARG A 61 3.37 -33.54 -11.38
C ARG A 61 3.28 -33.55 -9.87
N THR A 62 2.36 -34.35 -9.35
CA THR A 62 2.01 -34.35 -7.93
C THR A 62 3.07 -35.04 -7.05
N GLU A 63 4.09 -35.68 -7.65
CA GLU A 63 5.33 -36.07 -6.95
C GLU A 63 6.05 -34.85 -6.34
N PHE A 64 6.00 -33.70 -7.02
CA PHE A 64 6.68 -32.46 -6.63
C PHE A 64 5.69 -31.30 -6.43
N CYS A 65 4.40 -31.60 -6.37
CA CYS A 65 3.32 -30.64 -6.19
C CYS A 65 2.32 -31.17 -5.16
N ASN A 66 2.41 -30.70 -3.92
CA ASN A 66 1.47 -31.10 -2.87
C ASN A 66 0.14 -30.33 -2.94
N TYR A 67 0.17 -29.14 -3.54
CA TYR A 67 -0.94 -28.23 -3.71
C TYR A 67 -0.65 -27.30 -4.88
N LEU A 68 -1.50 -27.32 -5.89
CA LEU A 68 -1.45 -26.41 -7.02
C LEU A 68 -2.56 -25.37 -6.87
N SER A 69 -2.20 -24.11 -6.99
CA SER A 69 -3.13 -23.05 -7.35
C SER A 69 -2.40 -22.12 -8.32
N LEU A 70 -2.86 -22.09 -9.57
CA LEU A 70 -2.31 -21.25 -10.63
C LEU A 70 -3.40 -20.35 -11.20
N THR A 71 -3.01 -19.16 -11.64
CA THR A 71 -3.92 -18.14 -12.16
C THR A 71 -3.45 -17.62 -13.51
N GLN A 72 -4.38 -17.09 -14.29
CA GLN A 72 -4.11 -16.19 -15.41
C GLN A 72 -5.32 -15.28 -15.62
N GLN A 73 -5.17 -14.22 -16.42
CA GLN A 73 -6.27 -13.27 -16.64
C GLN A 73 -7.16 -13.65 -17.82
N ALA A 74 -8.46 -13.38 -17.70
CA ALA A 74 -9.39 -13.45 -18.81
C ALA A 74 -9.10 -12.32 -19.82
N LEU A 75 -8.74 -12.70 -21.05
CA LEU A 75 -8.45 -11.74 -22.14
C LEU A 75 -9.70 -11.35 -22.94
N LEU A 76 -10.90 -11.76 -22.50
CA LEU A 76 -12.16 -11.60 -23.22
C LEU A 76 -13.30 -11.29 -22.25
N GLU A 77 -14.16 -10.33 -22.61
CA GLU A 77 -15.47 -10.19 -21.98
C GLU A 77 -16.42 -11.28 -22.47
N LEU A 78 -17.07 -12.00 -21.56
CA LEU A 78 -18.05 -13.03 -21.89
C LEU A 78 -19.32 -12.82 -21.09
N ALA A 79 -20.48 -12.87 -21.76
CA ALA A 79 -21.76 -12.79 -21.07
C ALA A 79 -22.08 -14.08 -20.30
N ALA A 80 -22.83 -13.95 -19.21
CA ALA A 80 -23.44 -15.06 -18.51
C ALA A 80 -24.21 -15.96 -19.47
N GLY A 81 -24.08 -17.27 -19.28
CA GLY A 81 -24.67 -18.30 -20.13
C GLY A 81 -23.83 -18.68 -21.36
N THR A 82 -22.69 -18.03 -21.62
CA THR A 82 -21.72 -18.51 -22.61
C THR A 82 -21.25 -19.91 -22.23
N GLU A 83 -21.21 -20.83 -23.20
CA GLU A 83 -20.74 -22.20 -22.97
C GLU A 83 -19.22 -22.26 -23.05
N LEU A 84 -18.60 -22.87 -22.05
CA LEU A 84 -17.18 -23.19 -21.99
C LEU A 84 -16.97 -24.71 -22.09
N GLU A 85 -15.90 -25.17 -22.75
CA GLU A 85 -15.41 -26.54 -22.65
C GLU A 85 -14.05 -26.55 -21.93
N LEU A 86 -14.00 -27.18 -20.77
CA LEU A 86 -12.76 -27.51 -20.07
C LEU A 86 -12.31 -28.91 -20.50
N ALA A 87 -11.07 -29.03 -20.98
CA ALA A 87 -10.45 -30.29 -21.33
C ALA A 87 -9.17 -30.51 -20.52
N LEU A 88 -9.13 -31.61 -19.76
CA LEU A 88 -7.97 -31.99 -18.94
C LEU A 88 -7.84 -33.51 -18.86
N SER A 89 -6.67 -34.02 -18.50
CA SER A 89 -6.44 -35.44 -18.31
C SER A 89 -5.60 -35.72 -17.09
N HIS A 90 -5.68 -36.95 -16.59
CA HIS A 90 -4.77 -37.46 -15.58
C HIS A 90 -4.27 -38.86 -15.94
N SER A 91 -3.06 -39.19 -15.48
CA SER A 91 -2.53 -40.57 -15.50
C SER A 91 -3.33 -41.47 -14.55
N ASP A 92 -2.98 -42.76 -14.49
CA ASP A 92 -3.47 -43.61 -13.39
C ASP A 92 -3.20 -42.89 -12.06
N LEU A 93 -4.25 -42.71 -11.24
CA LEU A 93 -4.11 -42.14 -9.91
C LEU A 93 -3.79 -43.25 -8.93
N ASN A 94 -2.70 -43.10 -8.18
CA ASN A 94 -2.28 -44.11 -7.24
C ASN A 94 -1.69 -43.51 -5.96
N PHE A 95 -2.07 -44.09 -4.82
CA PHE A 95 -1.55 -43.71 -3.51
C PHE A 95 -1.54 -44.92 -2.57
N ASN A 96 -0.74 -44.85 -1.51
CA ASN A 96 -0.57 -45.97 -0.57
C ASN A 96 -1.76 -46.20 0.37
N ALA A 97 -2.77 -45.32 0.31
CA ALA A 97 -4.04 -45.41 1.00
C ALA A 97 -5.17 -44.85 0.11
N PRO A 98 -6.44 -45.23 0.32
CA PRO A 98 -7.56 -44.58 -0.35
C PRO A 98 -7.58 -43.08 -0.05
N ALA A 99 -7.69 -42.27 -1.09
CA ALA A 99 -7.73 -40.81 -1.03
C ALA A 99 -8.61 -40.27 -2.17
N ASN A 100 -8.78 -38.94 -2.25
CA ASN A 100 -9.39 -38.27 -3.39
C ASN A 100 -8.42 -37.21 -3.93
N ALA A 101 -8.46 -37.01 -5.25
CA ALA A 101 -7.91 -35.83 -5.89
C ALA A 101 -9.03 -34.80 -6.05
N HIS A 102 -8.79 -33.57 -5.58
CA HIS A 102 -9.69 -32.44 -5.77
C HIS A 102 -9.11 -31.53 -6.85
N ILE A 103 -9.89 -31.26 -7.89
CA ILE A 103 -9.52 -30.34 -8.98
C ILE A 103 -10.66 -29.35 -9.19
N ALA A 104 -10.33 -28.08 -9.38
CA ALA A 104 -11.33 -27.04 -9.52
C ALA A 104 -10.87 -25.92 -10.46
N LEU A 105 -11.86 -25.23 -11.03
CA LEU A 105 -11.73 -24.07 -11.88
C LEU A 105 -12.59 -22.95 -11.31
N SER A 106 -11.99 -21.80 -11.04
CA SER A 106 -12.68 -20.58 -10.65
C SER A 106 -12.47 -19.49 -11.70
N ILE A 107 -13.43 -18.57 -11.83
CA ILE A 107 -13.29 -17.33 -12.58
C ILE A 107 -13.79 -16.19 -11.69
N ALA A 108 -13.10 -15.05 -11.66
CA ALA A 108 -13.46 -13.88 -10.85
C ALA A 108 -13.74 -14.24 -9.37
N GLY A 109 -12.91 -15.12 -8.80
CA GLY A 109 -13.06 -15.58 -7.41
C GLY A 109 -14.23 -16.56 -7.16
N THR A 110 -14.95 -16.97 -8.20
CA THR A 110 -16.11 -17.85 -8.09
C THR A 110 -15.82 -19.21 -8.72
N THR A 111 -15.93 -20.29 -7.95
CA THR A 111 -15.82 -21.66 -8.46
C THR A 111 -16.93 -21.95 -9.48
N ILE A 112 -16.54 -22.22 -10.73
CA ILE A 112 -17.49 -22.54 -11.81
C ILE A 112 -17.54 -24.04 -12.12
N TRP A 113 -16.52 -24.80 -11.69
CA TRP A 113 -16.46 -26.25 -11.80
C TRP A 113 -15.49 -26.83 -10.77
N GLU A 114 -15.82 -28.00 -10.23
CA GLU A 114 -14.95 -28.80 -9.36
C GLU A 114 -15.31 -30.29 -9.49
N ASP A 115 -14.35 -31.17 -9.19
CA ASP A 115 -14.58 -32.62 -9.13
C ASP A 115 -13.65 -33.29 -8.09
N ASP A 116 -14.14 -34.40 -7.52
CA ASP A 116 -13.44 -35.25 -6.57
C ASP A 116 -13.21 -36.64 -7.20
N ILE A 117 -11.98 -36.95 -7.59
CA ILE A 117 -11.63 -38.22 -8.24
C ILE A 117 -11.06 -39.21 -7.21
N PRO A 118 -11.65 -40.40 -7.04
CA PRO A 118 -11.12 -41.42 -6.14
C PRO A 118 -9.72 -41.88 -6.54
N ILE A 119 -8.88 -42.14 -5.53
CA ILE A 119 -7.56 -42.74 -5.66
C ILE A 119 -7.57 -44.10 -4.94
N PRO A 120 -7.28 -45.22 -5.63
CA PRO A 120 -6.79 -45.30 -7.00
C PRO A 120 -7.90 -45.22 -8.07
N SER A 121 -7.55 -44.72 -9.25
CA SER A 121 -8.39 -44.74 -10.46
C SER A 121 -7.55 -44.86 -11.73
N ASP A 122 -8.12 -45.43 -12.79
CA ASP A 122 -7.47 -45.52 -14.10
C ASP A 122 -7.37 -44.13 -14.74
N GLY A 123 -6.31 -43.87 -15.50
CA GLY A 123 -6.10 -42.60 -16.21
C GLY A 123 -7.25 -42.27 -17.15
N ASN A 124 -7.62 -40.99 -17.21
CA ASN A 124 -8.80 -40.53 -17.92
C ASN A 124 -8.59 -39.18 -18.60
N LEU A 125 -9.35 -38.96 -19.69
CA LEU A 125 -9.51 -37.65 -20.33
C LEU A 125 -10.89 -37.11 -19.97
N LEU A 126 -10.90 -35.97 -19.31
CA LEU A 126 -12.08 -35.27 -18.84
C LEU A 126 -12.40 -34.11 -19.78
N LYS A 127 -13.67 -34.03 -20.19
CA LYS A 127 -14.22 -32.94 -20.99
C LYS A 127 -15.53 -32.51 -20.39
N HIS A 128 -15.61 -31.25 -19.97
CA HIS A 128 -16.77 -30.71 -19.27
C HIS A 128 -17.29 -29.47 -19.99
N SER A 129 -18.59 -29.46 -20.32
CA SER A 129 -19.31 -28.26 -20.75
C SER A 129 -19.80 -27.51 -19.51
N ILE A 130 -19.46 -26.23 -19.41
CA ILE A 130 -19.82 -25.34 -18.29
C ILE A 130 -20.58 -24.15 -18.88
N ALA A 131 -21.77 -23.84 -18.37
CA ALA A 131 -22.45 -22.60 -18.72
C ALA A 131 -22.05 -21.51 -17.71
N LEU A 132 -21.49 -20.40 -18.18
CA LEU A 132 -21.03 -19.32 -17.32
C LEU A 132 -22.17 -18.81 -16.42
N PRO A 133 -22.00 -18.75 -15.08
CA PRO A 133 -23.07 -18.32 -14.19
C PRO A 133 -23.20 -16.79 -14.06
N PHE A 134 -22.19 -16.03 -14.49
CA PHE A 134 -22.12 -14.56 -14.44
C PHE A 134 -21.36 -14.02 -15.66
N ASP A 135 -21.42 -12.69 -15.84
CA ASP A 135 -20.65 -11.99 -16.87
C ASP A 135 -19.16 -11.95 -16.44
N VAL A 136 -18.27 -12.42 -17.30
CA VAL A 136 -16.81 -12.37 -17.12
C VAL A 136 -16.30 -11.09 -17.77
N GLY A 137 -15.59 -10.28 -17.00
CA GLY A 137 -14.91 -9.07 -17.45
C GLY A 137 -13.49 -9.34 -17.92
N LEU A 138 -12.94 -8.36 -18.64
CA LEU A 138 -11.51 -8.32 -18.96
C LEU A 138 -10.68 -8.23 -17.67
N GLY A 139 -9.62 -9.04 -17.58
CA GLY A 139 -8.73 -9.10 -16.42
C GLY A 139 -9.21 -10.03 -15.30
N ASP A 140 -10.46 -10.51 -15.35
CA ASP A 140 -10.98 -11.42 -14.31
C ASP A 140 -10.06 -12.64 -14.16
N PRO A 141 -9.63 -12.99 -12.93
CA PRO A 141 -8.70 -14.09 -12.71
C PRO A 141 -9.38 -15.43 -13.01
N ILE A 142 -8.70 -16.28 -13.78
CA ILE A 142 -9.04 -17.68 -14.06
C ILE A 142 -8.07 -18.54 -13.26
N GLU A 143 -8.55 -19.19 -12.21
CA GLU A 143 -7.74 -20.01 -11.32
C GLU A 143 -7.98 -21.50 -11.57
N ILE A 144 -6.91 -22.28 -11.72
CA ILE A 144 -6.93 -23.74 -11.68
C ILE A 144 -6.29 -24.23 -10.38
N HIS A 145 -7.05 -25.02 -9.64
CA HIS A 145 -6.61 -25.63 -8.39
C HIS A 145 -6.50 -27.15 -8.55
N LEU A 146 -5.46 -27.76 -7.97
CA LEU A 146 -5.33 -29.21 -7.83
C LEU A 146 -4.71 -29.58 -6.48
N HIS A 147 -5.40 -30.41 -5.72
CA HIS A 147 -4.87 -31.11 -4.56
C HIS A 147 -4.98 -32.63 -4.79
N ASN A 148 -3.85 -33.33 -4.77
CA ASN A 148 -3.80 -34.74 -5.13
C ASN A 148 -2.72 -35.48 -4.32
N HIS A 149 -3.08 -36.63 -3.74
CA HIS A 149 -2.13 -37.49 -3.06
C HIS A 149 -1.50 -38.52 -3.99
N GLY A 150 -0.16 -38.59 -3.98
CA GLY A 150 0.62 -39.60 -4.70
C GLY A 150 1.44 -39.00 -5.84
N ASP A 151 2.18 -39.85 -6.52
CA ASP A 151 2.96 -39.51 -7.71
C ASP A 151 2.09 -39.74 -8.95
N ASN A 152 1.45 -38.67 -9.42
CA ASN A 152 0.50 -38.66 -10.50
C ASN A 152 0.78 -37.48 -11.44
N ALA A 153 0.41 -37.64 -12.71
CA ALA A 153 0.53 -36.59 -13.71
C ALA A 153 -0.85 -36.11 -14.15
N TRP A 154 -1.03 -34.80 -14.22
CA TRP A 154 -2.22 -34.13 -14.73
C TRP A 154 -1.83 -33.20 -15.88
N THR A 155 -2.76 -32.98 -16.80
CA THR A 155 -2.57 -32.05 -17.91
C THR A 155 -3.85 -31.25 -18.14
N VAL A 156 -3.77 -29.92 -18.09
CA VAL A 156 -4.86 -29.04 -18.54
C VAL A 156 -4.59 -28.69 -20.01
N HIS A 157 -5.46 -29.16 -20.90
CA HIS A 157 -5.28 -29.03 -22.35
C HIS A 157 -5.85 -27.71 -22.86
N SER A 158 -7.07 -27.37 -22.46
CA SER A 158 -7.73 -26.14 -22.89
C SER A 158 -8.92 -25.77 -22.00
N LEU A 159 -9.24 -24.49 -22.00
CA LEU A 159 -10.52 -23.93 -21.58
C LEU A 159 -10.98 -23.05 -22.75
N ASP A 160 -12.05 -23.45 -23.44
CA ASP A 160 -12.49 -22.77 -24.65
C ASP A 160 -13.91 -22.22 -24.50
N ALA A 161 -14.10 -20.95 -24.86
CA ALA A 161 -15.42 -20.35 -25.01
C ALA A 161 -16.02 -20.62 -26.39
N PHE A 162 -17.32 -20.90 -26.41
CA PHE A 162 -18.11 -21.05 -27.63
C PHE A 162 -18.99 -19.81 -27.81
N VAL A 163 -18.56 -18.91 -28.71
CA VAL A 163 -19.22 -17.62 -28.93
C VAL A 163 -19.77 -17.50 -30.36
N PRO A 164 -20.85 -16.74 -30.58
CA PRO A 164 -21.31 -16.41 -31.93
C PRO A 164 -20.24 -15.66 -32.74
N SER A 165 -20.12 -15.94 -34.04
CA SER A 165 -19.10 -15.30 -34.89
C SER A 165 -19.32 -13.81 -35.16
N ASP A 166 -20.52 -13.30 -34.88
CA ASP A 166 -20.88 -11.88 -34.92
C ASP A 166 -20.63 -11.13 -33.61
N LEU A 167 -20.12 -11.82 -32.58
CA LEU A 167 -19.70 -11.19 -31.33
C LEU A 167 -18.42 -10.37 -31.56
N GLU A 168 -18.46 -9.06 -31.34
CA GLU A 168 -17.25 -8.24 -31.26
C GLU A 168 -16.52 -8.58 -29.96
N LEU A 169 -15.36 -9.24 -30.10
CA LEU A 169 -14.48 -9.59 -28.98
C LEU A 169 -13.46 -8.48 -28.80
N GLU A 170 -13.53 -7.80 -27.66
CA GLU A 170 -12.55 -6.79 -27.27
C GLU A 170 -11.45 -7.50 -26.46
N PHE A 171 -10.23 -7.57 -27.02
CA PHE A 171 -9.05 -8.06 -26.29
C PHE A 171 -8.39 -6.88 -25.60
N CYS A 172 -7.97 -7.04 -24.34
CA CYS A 172 -7.17 -6.02 -23.67
C CYS A 172 -5.81 -5.85 -24.39
N PRO A 173 -5.35 -4.61 -24.63
CA PRO A 173 -3.96 -4.37 -24.99
C PRO A 173 -3.04 -4.79 -23.84
N SER A 174 -2.05 -5.63 -24.12
CA SER A 174 -1.03 -6.06 -23.14
C SER A 174 0.21 -5.17 -23.19
N PHE A 175 0.79 -4.87 -22.03
CA PHE A 175 2.06 -4.13 -21.90
C PHE A 175 2.97 -4.81 -20.87
N GLU A 176 4.28 -4.63 -20.99
CA GLU A 176 5.26 -5.30 -20.10
C GLU A 176 5.42 -4.56 -18.76
N SER A 177 4.96 -3.31 -18.65
CA SER A 177 5.01 -2.53 -17.41
C SER A 177 3.88 -1.51 -17.31
N THR A 178 3.60 -1.08 -16.08
CA THR A 178 2.65 0.03 -15.84
C THR A 178 3.07 1.31 -16.56
N PHE A 179 4.37 1.60 -16.61
CA PHE A 179 4.85 2.80 -17.31
C PHE A 179 4.65 2.70 -18.82
N GLU A 180 4.87 1.53 -19.42
CA GLU A 180 4.60 1.31 -20.84
C GLU A 180 3.10 1.48 -21.16
N ALA A 181 2.22 0.94 -20.32
CA ALA A 181 0.78 1.16 -20.44
C ALA A 181 0.41 2.65 -20.33
N ILE A 182 0.98 3.39 -19.37
CA ILE A 182 0.77 4.85 -19.24
C ILE A 182 1.30 5.59 -20.46
N GLN A 183 2.47 5.22 -20.96
CA GLN A 183 3.06 5.83 -22.17
C GLN A 183 2.09 5.72 -23.35
N ALA A 184 1.54 4.52 -23.60
CA ALA A 184 0.63 4.28 -24.71
C ALA A 184 -0.76 4.93 -24.49
N THR A 185 -1.40 4.65 -23.35
CA THR A 185 -2.81 5.00 -23.10
C THR A 185 -3.00 6.45 -22.62
N VAL A 186 -1.99 7.05 -21.99
CA VAL A 186 -2.08 8.44 -21.52
C VAL A 186 -1.32 9.37 -22.44
N PHE A 187 0.00 9.17 -22.63
CA PHE A 187 0.82 10.17 -23.30
C PHE A 187 0.66 10.16 -24.81
N GLU A 188 0.59 8.99 -25.44
CA GLU A 188 0.43 8.88 -26.89
C GLU A 188 -1.03 9.04 -27.32
N GLN A 189 -1.96 8.34 -26.67
CA GLN A 189 -3.39 8.41 -27.00
C GLN A 189 -3.98 9.81 -26.82
N ALA A 190 -3.60 10.54 -25.76
CA ALA A 190 -4.02 11.94 -25.57
C ALA A 190 -3.25 12.93 -26.48
N GLY A 191 -2.30 12.44 -27.28
CA GLY A 191 -1.51 13.22 -28.21
C GLY A 191 -0.47 14.12 -27.54
N CYS A 192 -0.06 13.86 -26.30
CA CYS A 192 0.98 14.64 -25.61
C CYS A 192 2.35 14.48 -26.28
N ALA A 193 2.71 13.25 -26.63
CA ALA A 193 4.01 12.88 -27.22
C ALA A 193 4.18 13.27 -28.70
N ASN A 194 3.26 14.06 -29.28
CA ASN A 194 3.31 14.44 -30.68
C ASN A 194 4.43 15.46 -30.97
N SER A 195 4.89 15.53 -32.22
CA SER A 195 6.02 16.41 -32.61
C SER A 195 5.80 17.91 -32.39
N LEU A 196 4.56 18.39 -32.29
CA LEU A 196 4.22 19.80 -32.03
C LEU A 196 4.29 20.17 -30.55
N CYS A 197 4.11 19.19 -29.65
CA CYS A 197 4.06 19.39 -28.21
C CYS A 197 5.33 18.83 -27.56
N HIS A 198 5.27 17.59 -27.03
CA HIS A 198 6.36 16.96 -26.30
C HIS A 198 7.11 15.91 -27.13
N GLY A 199 7.09 16.00 -28.46
CA GLY A 199 8.02 15.30 -29.34
C GLY A 199 9.15 16.22 -29.78
N ALA A 200 9.36 16.37 -31.09
CA ALA A 200 10.42 17.22 -31.65
C ALA A 200 10.46 18.68 -31.14
N ALA A 201 9.32 19.26 -30.77
CA ALA A 201 9.25 20.61 -30.21
C ALA A 201 9.73 20.72 -28.75
N GLN A 202 9.71 19.61 -28.00
CA GLN A 202 10.12 19.53 -26.59
C GLN A 202 9.59 20.69 -25.73
N ALA A 203 8.29 20.98 -25.85
CA ALA A 203 7.68 22.11 -25.14
C ALA A 203 7.91 22.00 -23.63
N GLY A 204 8.38 23.08 -22.99
CA GLY A 204 8.76 23.04 -21.57
C GLY A 204 9.99 22.19 -21.27
N GLU A 205 10.88 22.05 -22.26
CA GLU A 205 12.10 21.23 -22.20
C GLU A 205 11.80 19.73 -21.95
N LEU A 206 10.59 19.29 -22.30
CA LEU A 206 10.07 17.96 -22.00
C LEU A 206 9.83 17.19 -23.30
N ASP A 207 10.52 16.06 -23.44
CA ASP A 207 10.30 15.04 -24.47
C ASP A 207 9.58 13.83 -23.84
N LEU A 208 8.40 13.51 -24.37
CA LEU A 208 7.54 12.39 -23.98
C LEU A 208 7.52 11.29 -25.05
N THR A 209 8.46 11.28 -26.00
CA THR A 209 8.60 10.14 -26.91
C THR A 209 9.02 8.89 -26.13
N PRO A 210 8.51 7.69 -26.49
CA PRO A 210 8.69 6.47 -25.69
C PRO A 210 10.13 6.17 -25.28
N SER A 211 11.10 6.47 -26.15
CA SER A 211 12.51 6.17 -25.90
C SER A 211 13.16 6.99 -24.77
N VAL A 212 12.57 8.11 -24.36
CA VAL A 212 13.20 9.05 -23.39
C VAL A 212 12.23 9.58 -22.33
N ALA A 213 10.93 9.26 -22.43
CA ALA A 213 9.90 9.84 -21.59
C ALA A 213 10.16 9.60 -20.09
N PHE A 214 10.50 8.37 -19.70
CA PHE A 214 10.75 8.02 -18.29
C PHE A 214 11.85 8.89 -17.68
N GLU A 215 13.02 8.92 -18.31
CA GLU A 215 14.19 9.69 -17.89
C GLU A 215 13.93 11.20 -17.88
N ASN A 216 12.98 11.69 -18.69
CA ASN A 216 12.59 13.08 -18.71
C ASN A 216 11.55 13.43 -17.64
N LEU A 217 10.87 12.45 -17.04
CA LEU A 217 9.79 12.68 -16.08
C LEU A 217 10.24 12.48 -14.64
N VAL A 218 10.79 11.32 -14.33
CA VAL A 218 10.96 10.87 -12.94
C VAL A 218 12.17 11.52 -12.31
N GLY A 219 11.97 12.26 -11.22
CA GLY A 219 13.05 12.97 -10.52
C GLY A 219 13.58 14.22 -11.22
N VAL A 220 12.94 14.66 -12.32
CA VAL A 220 13.43 15.78 -13.14
C VAL A 220 12.75 17.10 -12.76
N PRO A 221 13.48 18.21 -12.58
CA PRO A 221 12.88 19.53 -12.31
C PRO A 221 11.91 19.99 -13.41
N SER A 222 10.82 20.63 -13.02
CA SER A 222 9.87 21.21 -13.96
C SER A 222 10.29 22.59 -14.48
N SER A 223 9.96 22.88 -15.74
CA SER A 223 9.96 24.26 -16.23
C SER A 223 8.69 24.98 -15.75
N GLY A 224 8.81 26.14 -15.11
CA GLY A 224 7.67 26.98 -14.71
C GLY A 224 6.98 26.58 -13.39
N SER A 225 7.60 25.71 -12.61
CA SER A 225 7.24 25.38 -11.23
C SER A 225 8.52 25.07 -10.43
N SER A 226 8.47 25.19 -9.11
CA SER A 226 9.55 24.71 -8.23
C SER A 226 9.49 23.19 -7.97
N LEU A 227 8.43 22.53 -8.44
CA LEU A 227 8.19 21.10 -8.28
C LEU A 227 8.95 20.24 -9.30
N LEU A 228 9.15 18.97 -8.99
CA LEU A 228 9.60 17.97 -9.96
C LEU A 228 8.47 17.67 -10.95
N ARG A 229 8.81 17.16 -12.15
CA ARG A 229 7.83 16.72 -13.14
C ARG A 229 7.03 15.55 -12.58
N VAL A 230 7.74 14.53 -12.13
CA VAL A 230 7.24 13.46 -11.26
C VAL A 230 8.17 13.36 -10.06
N ASP A 231 7.62 13.51 -8.86
CA ASP A 231 8.29 13.20 -7.59
C ASP A 231 7.78 11.83 -7.12
N PRO A 232 8.61 10.77 -7.21
CA PRO A 232 8.26 9.45 -6.69
C PRO A 232 7.68 9.51 -5.28
N ARG A 233 6.58 8.79 -5.05
CA ARG A 233 5.82 8.73 -3.78
C ARG A 233 5.06 10.02 -3.42
N ASP A 234 5.04 11.05 -4.27
CA ASP A 234 4.36 12.30 -3.92
C ASP A 234 3.62 12.93 -5.12
N PRO A 235 2.39 12.47 -5.42
CA PRO A 235 1.57 13.05 -6.47
C PRO A 235 1.28 14.54 -6.25
N SER A 236 1.18 14.96 -4.98
CA SER A 236 0.91 16.35 -4.59
C SER A 236 2.10 17.30 -4.82
N LYS A 237 3.30 16.74 -5.02
CA LYS A 237 4.51 17.47 -5.45
C LYS A 237 4.91 17.16 -6.89
N SER A 238 4.08 16.42 -7.63
CA SER A 238 4.33 16.07 -9.02
C SER A 238 3.62 17.04 -9.97
N TYR A 239 4.40 17.89 -10.65
CA TYR A 239 3.82 18.94 -11.51
C TYR A 239 3.09 18.38 -12.73
N LEU A 240 3.50 17.21 -13.24
CA LEU A 240 2.77 16.49 -14.28
C LEU A 240 1.34 16.20 -13.83
N TYR A 241 1.17 15.64 -12.61
CA TYR A 241 -0.14 15.33 -12.04
C TYR A 241 -0.99 16.60 -11.88
N HIS A 242 -0.42 17.70 -11.38
CA HIS A 242 -1.13 18.98 -11.27
C HIS A 242 -1.64 19.48 -12.63
N LYS A 243 -0.81 19.36 -13.68
CA LYS A 243 -1.15 19.80 -15.03
C LYS A 243 -2.28 18.99 -15.66
N LEU A 244 -2.25 17.67 -15.49
CA LEU A 244 -3.26 16.74 -15.97
C LEU A 244 -4.56 16.90 -15.18
N SER A 245 -4.46 16.90 -13.84
CA SER A 245 -5.61 17.10 -12.94
C SER A 245 -6.32 18.42 -13.19
N ALA A 246 -5.59 19.54 -13.34
CA ALA A 246 -6.20 20.84 -13.61
C ALA A 246 -6.94 20.90 -14.97
N LYS A 247 -6.61 20.00 -15.90
CA LYS A 247 -7.30 19.88 -17.20
C LYS A 247 -8.52 18.99 -17.10
N THR A 248 -8.39 17.82 -16.47
CA THR A 248 -9.46 16.85 -16.26
C THR A 248 -10.53 17.39 -15.30
N PHE A 249 -10.11 18.08 -14.24
CA PHE A 249 -10.96 18.71 -13.23
C PHE A 249 -10.60 20.19 -13.06
N PRO A 250 -11.21 21.09 -13.84
CA PRO A 250 -10.89 22.52 -13.79
C PRO A 250 -10.99 23.11 -12.39
N GLY A 251 -9.88 23.69 -11.92
CA GLY A 251 -9.79 24.30 -10.58
C GLY A 251 -9.23 23.39 -9.48
N SER A 252 -8.88 22.14 -9.78
CA SER A 252 -8.25 21.23 -8.80
C SER A 252 -6.86 21.72 -8.33
N TYR A 253 -6.05 22.26 -9.25
CA TYR A 253 -4.75 22.83 -8.96
C TYR A 253 -4.52 24.16 -9.68
N ALA A 254 -3.80 25.07 -9.02
CA ALA A 254 -3.21 26.24 -9.66
C ALA A 254 -1.92 25.83 -10.38
N VAL A 255 -1.84 26.06 -11.69
CA VAL A 255 -0.68 25.68 -12.51
C VAL A 255 -0.12 26.88 -13.28
N GLY A 256 1.21 26.93 -13.42
CA GLY A 256 1.88 27.98 -14.21
C GLY A 256 1.73 27.75 -15.72
N GLY A 257 1.09 28.67 -16.44
CA GLY A 257 0.74 28.47 -17.86
C GLY A 257 -0.61 27.76 -18.03
N ALA A 258 -0.82 27.04 -19.13
CA ALA A 258 -2.08 26.32 -19.38
C ALA A 258 -2.07 24.90 -18.77
N PRO A 259 -3.23 24.38 -18.30
CA PRO A 259 -3.40 22.94 -18.03
C PRO A 259 -3.11 22.09 -19.28
N MET A 260 -2.71 20.83 -19.09
CA MET A 260 -2.34 19.92 -20.18
C MET A 260 -3.24 18.68 -20.21
N PRO A 261 -3.59 18.14 -21.40
CA PRO A 261 -3.21 18.59 -22.73
C PRO A 261 -3.76 19.99 -23.09
N SER A 262 -2.91 20.86 -23.64
CA SER A 262 -3.30 22.24 -23.98
C SER A 262 -4.22 22.30 -25.19
N ALA A 263 -4.07 21.34 -26.12
CA ALA A 263 -4.98 21.08 -27.22
C ALA A 263 -5.88 19.88 -26.89
N GLY A 264 -7.18 19.98 -27.13
CA GLY A 264 -8.12 18.87 -26.92
C GLY A 264 -8.77 18.81 -25.53
N GLU A 265 -9.44 17.69 -25.27
CA GLU A 265 -10.02 17.34 -23.96
C GLU A 265 -8.94 16.87 -22.98
N GLY A 266 -9.29 16.78 -21.69
CA GLY A 266 -8.41 16.17 -20.69
C GLY A 266 -8.33 14.65 -20.87
N ILE A 267 -7.37 14.04 -20.18
CA ILE A 267 -7.36 12.57 -20.02
C ILE A 267 -8.57 12.13 -19.19
N SER A 268 -8.93 10.84 -19.27
CA SER A 268 -10.05 10.30 -18.48
C SER A 268 -9.75 10.37 -16.97
N ALA A 269 -10.80 10.33 -16.14
CA ALA A 269 -10.63 10.27 -14.69
C ALA A 269 -9.87 9.01 -14.26
N GLY A 270 -10.10 7.87 -14.94
CA GLY A 270 -9.39 6.62 -14.67
C GLY A 270 -7.91 6.70 -15.03
N GLN A 271 -7.58 7.29 -16.19
CA GLN A 271 -6.19 7.53 -16.59
C GLN A 271 -5.45 8.46 -15.63
N LEU A 272 -6.12 9.50 -15.13
CA LEU A 272 -5.53 10.40 -14.14
C LEU A 272 -5.27 9.65 -12.82
N GLU A 273 -6.20 8.79 -12.42
CA GLU A 273 -6.07 7.98 -11.21
C GLU A 273 -4.95 6.94 -11.34
N ALA A 274 -4.83 6.26 -12.48
CA ALA A 274 -3.72 5.34 -12.75
C ALA A 274 -2.34 6.03 -12.65
N ILE A 275 -2.24 7.28 -13.14
CA ILE A 275 -1.02 8.09 -12.97
C ILE A 275 -0.78 8.42 -11.49
N ARG A 276 -1.83 8.76 -10.72
CA ARG A 276 -1.71 9.00 -9.28
C ARG A 276 -1.14 7.76 -8.59
N LEU A 277 -1.74 6.59 -8.83
CA LEU A 277 -1.32 5.31 -8.27
C LEU A 277 0.11 4.94 -8.67
N TRP A 278 0.47 5.12 -9.94
CA TRP A 278 1.84 4.89 -10.40
C TRP A 278 2.87 5.80 -9.70
N ILE A 279 2.55 7.08 -9.51
CA ILE A 279 3.42 8.01 -8.76
C ILE A 279 3.52 7.59 -7.29
N GLU A 280 2.39 7.22 -6.68
CA GLU A 280 2.32 6.71 -5.31
C GLU A 280 3.13 5.44 -5.12
N ALA A 281 3.21 4.57 -6.12
CA ALA A 281 4.08 3.39 -6.10
C ALA A 281 5.56 3.72 -6.34
N GLY A 282 5.95 5.00 -6.33
CA GLY A 282 7.34 5.42 -6.54
C GLY A 282 7.74 5.57 -8.00
N ALA A 283 6.76 5.62 -8.91
CA ALA A 283 6.92 5.82 -10.35
C ALA A 283 7.94 4.88 -11.01
N PRO A 284 7.78 3.54 -10.89
CA PRO A 284 8.69 2.59 -11.53
C PRO A 284 8.69 2.71 -13.05
N GLY A 285 9.84 2.45 -13.65
CA GLY A 285 9.99 2.41 -15.12
C GLY A 285 9.70 1.04 -15.72
N GLU A 286 9.80 -0.01 -14.90
CA GLU A 286 9.64 -1.41 -15.28
C GLU A 286 8.74 -2.11 -14.26
N GLY A 287 8.19 -3.27 -14.62
CA GLY A 287 7.28 -4.04 -13.76
C GLY A 287 5.89 -3.42 -13.64
N SER A 288 5.01 -4.20 -13.02
CA SER A 288 3.62 -3.79 -12.77
C SER A 288 3.46 -3.26 -11.35
N VAL A 289 2.72 -2.16 -11.23
CA VAL A 289 2.30 -1.61 -9.94
C VAL A 289 1.04 -2.35 -9.50
N GLY A 290 1.16 -3.15 -8.45
CA GLY A 290 0.04 -3.87 -7.84
C GLY A 290 -0.63 -3.15 -6.69
N ASP A 291 -1.44 -3.92 -5.97
CA ASP A 291 -2.16 -3.43 -4.80
C ASP A 291 -1.22 -3.29 -3.60
N THR A 292 -0.75 -2.08 -3.35
CA THR A 292 -0.08 -1.77 -2.08
C THR A 292 -1.08 -1.27 -1.02
N LEU A 293 -2.39 -1.16 -1.33
CA LEU A 293 -3.35 -0.32 -0.59
C LEU A 293 -4.74 -0.96 -0.32
N GLY A 294 -4.91 -2.25 -0.59
CA GLY A 294 -6.18 -2.98 -0.48
C GLY A 294 -7.24 -2.56 -1.52
N ARG A 295 -6.82 -2.08 -2.69
CA ARG A 295 -7.64 -1.57 -3.80
C ARG A 295 -7.87 -2.59 -4.94
N GLY A 296 -7.21 -3.75 -4.92
CA GLY A 296 -7.16 -4.74 -6.01
C GLY A 296 -5.91 -4.58 -6.89
N GLU A 297 -5.21 -5.68 -7.22
CA GLU A 297 -3.95 -5.62 -8.01
C GLU A 297 -4.21 -5.28 -9.49
N ASP A 298 -5.43 -5.52 -9.95
CA ASP A 298 -5.95 -5.21 -11.28
C ASP A 298 -6.48 -3.77 -11.39
N GLU A 299 -6.40 -2.96 -10.33
CA GLU A 299 -7.01 -1.62 -10.35
C GLU A 299 -6.41 -0.73 -11.45
N ILE A 300 -5.09 -0.78 -11.67
CA ILE A 300 -4.47 -0.01 -12.76
C ILE A 300 -4.87 -0.57 -14.12
N GLU A 301 -4.97 -1.88 -14.27
CA GLU A 301 -5.45 -2.56 -15.49
C GLU A 301 -6.86 -2.10 -15.85
N ARG A 302 -7.76 -2.12 -14.86
CA ARG A 302 -9.14 -1.67 -14.97
C ARG A 302 -9.24 -0.17 -15.28
N LEU A 303 -8.41 0.66 -14.65
CA LEU A 303 -8.41 2.11 -14.85
C LEU A 303 -7.89 2.51 -16.25
N LEU A 304 -6.97 1.73 -16.81
CA LEU A 304 -6.37 1.96 -18.13
C LEU A 304 -7.05 1.17 -19.26
N GLY A 305 -7.81 0.11 -18.94
CA GLY A 305 -8.39 -0.81 -19.91
C GLY A 305 -7.33 -1.66 -20.62
N VAL A 306 -6.35 -2.18 -19.87
CA VAL A 306 -5.18 -2.91 -20.37
C VAL A 306 -4.94 -4.17 -19.55
N CYS A 307 -4.09 -5.07 -20.01
CA CYS A 307 -3.57 -6.17 -19.20
C CYS A 307 -2.07 -5.97 -18.91
N LEU A 308 -1.66 -6.26 -17.68
CA LEU A 308 -0.30 -6.11 -17.17
C LEU A 308 0.18 -7.44 -16.57
N PRO A 309 1.50 -7.69 -16.50
CA PRO A 309 2.07 -8.77 -15.71
C PRO A 309 1.71 -8.66 -14.23
N GLU A 310 1.92 -9.74 -13.47
CA GLU A 310 1.80 -9.71 -12.01
C GLU A 310 2.65 -8.58 -11.41
N ALA A 311 2.15 -8.01 -10.32
CA ALA A 311 2.82 -6.94 -9.61
C ALA A 311 4.10 -7.42 -8.92
N GLU A 312 5.19 -6.69 -9.13
CA GLU A 312 6.48 -6.98 -8.49
C GLU A 312 6.69 -6.12 -7.24
N ALA A 313 7.56 -6.58 -6.32
CA ALA A 313 8.01 -5.79 -5.17
C ALA A 313 8.93 -4.64 -5.63
N VAL A 314 8.32 -3.56 -6.12
CA VAL A 314 9.05 -2.43 -6.71
C VAL A 314 9.76 -1.60 -5.65
N ASN A 315 11.10 -1.53 -5.77
CA ASN A 315 11.91 -0.53 -5.07
C ASN A 315 11.88 0.82 -5.78
N THR A 316 11.78 1.91 -5.02
CA THR A 316 11.90 3.26 -5.59
C THR A 316 13.35 3.64 -5.82
N VAL A 317 13.59 4.63 -6.69
CA VAL A 317 14.92 5.18 -6.92
C VAL A 317 15.44 5.84 -5.64
N PRO A 318 16.63 5.48 -5.12
CA PRO A 318 17.17 6.05 -3.89
C PRO A 318 17.17 7.58 -3.87
N LEU A 319 16.81 8.17 -2.73
CA LEU A 319 16.89 9.62 -2.56
C LEU A 319 18.36 10.07 -2.55
N PRO A 320 18.78 10.99 -3.43
CA PRO A 320 20.16 11.48 -3.43
C PRO A 320 20.49 12.21 -2.14
N ARG A 321 21.69 11.99 -1.58
CA ARG A 321 22.15 12.71 -0.38
C ARG A 321 22.25 14.21 -0.65
N PRO A 322 21.89 15.07 0.31
CA PRO A 322 22.12 16.50 0.17
C PRO A 322 23.62 16.78 0.21
N ALA A 323 24.02 17.91 -0.38
CA ALA A 323 25.39 18.39 -0.24
C ALA A 323 25.72 18.62 1.26
N PRO A 324 26.93 18.27 1.75
CA PRO A 324 27.25 18.30 3.19
C PRO A 324 27.05 19.66 3.87
N GLU A 325 27.14 20.75 3.12
CA GLU A 325 26.90 22.11 3.61
C GLU A 325 25.41 22.49 3.72
N LYS A 326 24.53 21.67 3.15
CA LYS A 326 23.08 21.93 3.06
C LYS A 326 22.25 21.04 3.98
N GLY A 327 22.72 19.84 4.30
CA GLY A 327 21.95 18.91 5.13
C GLY A 327 22.66 17.59 5.37
N ILE A 328 21.93 16.68 6.01
CA ILE A 328 22.32 15.28 6.24
C ILE A 328 21.27 14.34 5.65
N GLN A 329 21.63 13.07 5.42
CA GLN A 329 20.68 12.03 5.09
C GLN A 329 20.65 10.97 6.19
N PHE A 330 19.47 10.73 6.72
CA PHE A 330 19.14 9.64 7.62
C PHE A 330 18.49 8.52 6.80
N ALA A 331 19.29 7.54 6.38
CA ALA A 331 18.82 6.35 5.68
C ALA A 331 18.53 5.22 6.67
N MET A 332 17.42 4.52 6.48
CA MET A 332 17.09 3.31 7.23
C MET A 332 18.03 2.17 6.78
N PRO A 333 18.65 1.41 7.70
CA PRO A 333 19.26 0.14 7.36
C PRO A 333 18.21 -0.78 6.70
N PRO A 334 18.47 -1.33 5.51
CA PRO A 334 17.47 -2.12 4.80
C PRO A 334 17.08 -3.38 5.57
N HIS A 335 15.87 -3.86 5.32
CA HIS A 335 15.39 -5.13 5.87
C HIS A 335 14.50 -5.85 4.87
N ASP A 336 14.43 -7.17 5.01
CA ASP A 336 13.59 -8.02 4.17
C ASP A 336 12.10 -7.74 4.46
N VAL A 337 11.28 -7.85 3.42
CA VAL A 337 9.82 -7.86 3.48
C VAL A 337 9.33 -9.09 2.71
N PRO A 338 8.98 -10.19 3.40
CA PRO A 338 8.58 -11.43 2.75
C PRO A 338 7.36 -11.23 1.84
N ALA A 339 7.28 -12.01 0.77
CA ALA A 339 6.11 -12.07 -0.11
C ALA A 339 4.81 -12.32 0.67
N GLU A 340 3.71 -11.73 0.21
CA GLU A 340 2.36 -11.91 0.75
C GLU A 340 2.19 -11.63 2.25
N GLU A 341 3.11 -10.84 2.83
CA GLU A 341 3.12 -10.52 4.24
C GLU A 341 2.95 -9.02 4.51
N GLU A 342 2.17 -8.75 5.56
CA GLU A 342 2.16 -7.46 6.25
C GLU A 342 3.04 -7.60 7.50
N THR A 343 4.08 -6.79 7.59
CA THR A 343 4.97 -6.78 8.75
C THR A 343 5.14 -5.37 9.31
N GLU A 344 4.94 -5.25 10.63
CA GLU A 344 5.34 -4.08 11.38
C GLU A 344 6.44 -4.47 12.38
N ILE A 345 7.62 -3.93 12.12
CA ILE A 345 8.84 -4.29 12.83
C ILE A 345 9.44 -3.10 13.56
N CYS A 346 10.28 -3.41 14.54
CA CYS A 346 11.18 -2.45 15.16
C CYS A 346 12.61 -2.93 15.28
N PHE A 347 13.51 -1.98 15.12
CA PHE A 347 14.92 -2.13 15.41
C PHE A 347 15.55 -0.79 15.81
N ALA A 348 16.66 -0.85 16.54
CA ALA A 348 17.43 0.31 16.94
C ALA A 348 18.64 0.53 16.02
N VAL A 349 19.00 1.79 15.87
CA VAL A 349 20.24 2.26 15.28
C VAL A 349 20.89 3.28 16.21
N TYR A 350 22.19 3.46 16.06
CA TYR A 350 22.90 4.59 16.64
C TYR A 350 23.42 5.49 15.54
N GLU A 351 23.16 6.79 15.68
CA GLU A 351 23.68 7.79 14.76
C GLU A 351 24.45 8.84 15.55
N ASP A 352 25.51 9.37 14.95
CA ASP A 352 26.25 10.53 15.47
C ASP A 352 26.68 11.43 14.31
N PHE A 353 25.95 12.54 14.14
CA PHE A 353 26.17 13.53 13.11
C PHE A 353 26.97 14.73 13.59
N ARG A 354 27.43 14.75 14.86
CA ARG A 354 28.05 15.94 15.47
C ARG A 354 29.28 16.43 14.72
N ASP A 355 30.02 15.54 14.06
CA ASP A 355 31.22 15.88 13.28
C ASP A 355 30.92 16.06 11.78
N VAL A 356 29.69 15.80 11.36
CA VAL A 356 29.19 16.01 9.98
C VAL A 356 28.49 17.35 9.85
N ILE A 357 27.73 17.75 10.89
CA ILE A 357 26.94 18.98 10.88
C ILE A 357 27.87 20.19 11.13
N PRO A 358 27.83 21.24 10.28
CA PRO A 358 28.57 22.46 10.53
C PRO A 358 28.16 23.14 11.85
N PRO A 359 29.11 23.64 12.69
CA PRO A 359 28.80 24.16 14.03
C PRO A 359 27.73 25.26 14.09
N GLN A 360 27.58 26.08 13.06
CA GLN A 360 26.58 27.15 13.02
C GLN A 360 25.12 26.63 13.02
N TYR A 361 24.92 25.38 12.61
CA TYR A 361 23.62 24.73 12.54
C TYR A 361 23.31 23.87 13.77
N MET A 362 24.23 23.77 14.74
CA MET A 362 24.03 23.05 15.99
C MET A 362 23.80 24.00 17.17
N SER A 363 23.13 23.49 18.21
CA SER A 363 23.11 24.10 19.52
C SER A 363 24.52 24.15 20.12
N ALA A 364 24.75 25.06 21.07
CA ALA A 364 26.07 25.26 21.66
C ALA A 364 26.59 24.04 22.44
N ASP A 365 25.68 23.24 22.99
CA ASP A 365 25.97 21.95 23.64
C ASP A 365 26.11 20.79 22.63
N ARG A 366 25.86 21.04 21.34
CA ARG A 366 25.87 20.06 20.24
C ARG A 366 24.82 18.96 20.36
N GLU A 367 23.82 19.08 21.22
CA GLU A 367 22.76 18.07 21.39
C GLU A 367 21.74 18.09 20.25
N PHE A 368 21.48 19.26 19.66
CA PHE A 368 20.49 19.45 18.61
C PHE A 368 21.05 20.22 17.41
N PHE A 369 20.48 19.99 16.24
CA PHE A 369 20.65 20.87 15.08
C PHE A 369 19.32 21.45 14.63
N TYR A 370 19.40 22.55 13.88
CA TYR A 370 18.25 23.29 13.40
C TYR A 370 17.98 22.93 11.94
N MET A 371 16.78 22.45 11.65
CA MET A 371 16.35 22.12 10.29
C MET A 371 15.14 22.94 9.86
N HIS A 372 14.99 23.20 8.56
CA HIS A 372 13.87 24.00 8.04
C HIS A 372 12.95 23.23 7.07
N LYS A 373 13.42 22.09 6.56
CA LYS A 373 12.66 21.17 5.72
C LYS A 373 13.32 19.81 5.70
N ASP A 374 12.59 18.83 5.22
CA ASP A 374 13.06 17.51 4.82
C ASP A 374 12.61 17.17 3.40
N ASP A 375 13.29 16.21 2.78
CA ASP A 375 12.76 15.45 1.64
C ASP A 375 12.83 13.96 2.02
N ARG A 376 11.77 13.20 1.77
CA ARG A 376 11.67 11.76 2.10
C ARG A 376 11.46 10.94 0.83
N ARG A 377 11.95 9.70 0.86
CA ARG A 377 11.62 8.67 -0.13
C ARG A 377 11.60 7.29 0.51
N GLU A 378 10.71 6.44 0.03
CA GLU A 378 10.45 5.10 0.54
C GLU A 378 9.89 4.20 -0.56
N ASP A 379 10.03 2.89 -0.40
CA ASP A 379 9.59 1.92 -1.40
C ASP A 379 8.06 1.85 -1.53
N ALA A 380 7.57 1.24 -2.61
CA ALA A 380 6.15 1.24 -2.96
C ALA A 380 5.27 0.57 -1.90
N PHE A 381 5.77 -0.55 -1.36
CA PHE A 381 5.15 -1.36 -0.32
C PHE A 381 5.30 -0.77 1.09
N THR A 382 5.79 0.46 1.22
CA THR A 382 5.75 1.18 2.50
C THR A 382 4.36 1.72 2.77
N HIS A 383 3.76 1.35 3.91
CA HIS A 383 2.58 2.04 4.42
C HIS A 383 2.96 3.18 5.35
N HIS A 384 3.80 2.92 6.36
CA HIS A 384 4.41 4.00 7.13
C HIS A 384 5.75 3.62 7.71
N ASN A 385 6.55 4.66 7.96
CA ASN A 385 7.77 4.58 8.74
C ASN A 385 7.77 5.70 9.78
N VAL A 386 8.11 5.34 11.03
CA VAL A 386 8.19 6.25 12.16
C VAL A 386 9.56 6.11 12.82
N LEU A 387 10.18 7.24 13.16
CA LEU A 387 11.49 7.29 13.79
C LEU A 387 11.32 7.85 15.20
N PHE A 388 11.72 7.08 16.19
CA PHE A 388 11.65 7.48 17.59
C PHE A 388 13.05 7.84 18.08
N TYR A 389 13.19 9.00 18.72
CA TYR A 389 14.38 9.26 19.53
C TYR A 389 14.23 8.50 20.84
N ALA A 390 15.07 7.51 21.10
CA ALA A 390 15.07 6.81 22.37
C ALA A 390 15.89 7.65 23.38
N PRO A 391 15.30 8.17 24.47
CA PRO A 391 16.02 8.95 25.48
C PRO A 391 16.76 8.02 26.44
N LEU A 392 17.57 7.13 25.87
CA LEU A 392 18.42 6.18 26.56
C LEU A 392 19.87 6.70 26.53
N PRO A 393 20.61 6.56 27.63
CA PRO A 393 22.03 6.84 27.65
C PRO A 393 22.75 5.85 26.71
N VAL A 394 23.82 6.30 26.03
CA VAL A 394 24.57 5.45 25.08
C VAL A 394 25.17 4.23 25.79
N GLU A 395 25.40 4.32 27.10
CA GLU A 395 25.87 3.22 27.94
C GLU A 395 24.91 2.01 27.94
N ASP A 396 23.62 2.23 27.65
CA ASP A 396 22.60 1.18 27.58
C ASP A 396 22.47 0.56 26.17
N ILE A 397 23.29 0.97 25.19
CA ILE A 397 23.20 0.50 23.80
C ILE A 397 23.40 -1.01 23.62
N HIS A 398 24.11 -1.65 24.55
CA HIS A 398 24.32 -3.10 24.58
C HIS A 398 23.35 -3.84 25.49
N HIS A 399 22.27 -3.19 25.94
CA HIS A 399 21.29 -3.85 26.78
C HIS A 399 20.70 -5.08 26.05
N PRO A 400 20.55 -6.25 26.70
CA PRO A 400 20.18 -7.50 26.03
C PRO A 400 18.85 -7.48 25.27
N SER A 401 17.93 -6.56 25.61
CA SER A 401 16.65 -6.45 24.91
C SER A 401 16.77 -5.93 23.47
N PHE A 402 17.89 -5.31 23.08
CA PHE A 402 18.18 -4.98 21.68
C PHE A 402 18.62 -6.20 20.84
N GLY A 403 19.00 -7.31 21.49
CA GLY A 403 19.50 -8.48 20.78
C GLY A 403 20.90 -8.25 20.18
N ASN A 404 21.19 -8.96 19.08
CA ASN A 404 22.47 -8.85 18.38
C ASN A 404 22.51 -7.63 17.47
N TRP A 405 23.71 -7.08 17.29
CA TRP A 405 23.95 -5.99 16.34
C TRP A 405 24.66 -6.53 15.09
N THR A 406 24.06 -6.32 13.92
CA THR A 406 24.58 -6.78 12.63
C THR A 406 24.52 -5.68 11.58
N CYS A 407 25.45 -5.73 10.64
CA CYS A 407 25.43 -4.86 9.47
C CYS A 407 24.27 -5.24 8.55
N ALA A 408 23.54 -4.24 8.08
CA ALA A 408 22.50 -4.33 7.07
C ALA A 408 22.85 -3.42 5.88
N GLY A 409 22.67 -3.95 4.68
CA GLY A 409 23.21 -3.46 3.42
C GLY A 409 24.73 -3.66 3.29
N GLY A 410 25.21 -3.46 2.05
CA GLY A 410 26.63 -3.34 1.74
C GLY A 410 27.42 -4.66 1.76
N GLU A 411 28.74 -4.54 1.72
CA GLU A 411 29.66 -5.67 1.54
C GLU A 411 29.78 -6.58 2.78
N THR A 412 29.27 -6.12 3.92
CA THR A 412 29.38 -6.79 5.22
C THR A 412 28.02 -7.22 5.78
N GLU A 413 26.99 -7.33 4.95
CA GLU A 413 25.66 -7.83 5.33
C GLU A 413 25.73 -9.04 6.28
N GLY A 414 24.94 -9.00 7.34
CA GLY A 414 24.84 -10.06 8.35
C GLY A 414 26.05 -10.21 9.29
N GLN A 415 27.15 -9.48 9.08
CA GLN A 415 28.31 -9.53 9.99
C GLN A 415 28.02 -8.77 11.28
N ALA A 416 28.54 -9.25 12.41
CA ALA A 416 28.42 -8.56 13.69
C ALA A 416 29.12 -7.19 13.65
N CYS A 417 28.49 -6.17 14.23
CA CYS A 417 29.01 -4.81 14.26
C CYS A 417 28.96 -4.20 15.67
N GLU A 418 29.85 -3.25 15.92
CA GLU A 418 29.81 -2.41 17.12
C GLU A 418 28.96 -1.18 16.81
N PRO A 419 27.78 -0.99 17.44
CA PRO A 419 26.85 0.07 17.07
C PRO A 419 27.40 1.49 17.22
N THR A 420 28.36 1.70 18.12
CA THR A 420 28.99 3.01 18.31
C THR A 420 30.16 3.27 17.35
N ASP A 421 30.62 2.26 16.61
CA ASP A 421 31.60 2.40 15.54
C ASP A 421 30.89 2.51 14.19
N LEU A 422 30.65 3.76 13.76
CA LEU A 422 29.99 4.11 12.51
C LEU A 422 30.72 3.63 11.24
N SER A 423 31.95 3.09 11.37
CA SER A 423 32.71 2.54 10.24
C SER A 423 32.60 1.02 10.09
N SER A 424 31.95 0.33 11.04
CA SER A 424 31.90 -1.14 11.13
C SER A 424 31.33 -1.82 9.89
N CYS A 425 30.43 -1.15 9.16
CA CYS A 425 29.63 -1.77 8.08
C CYS A 425 29.96 -1.27 6.67
N GLY A 426 31.06 -0.53 6.48
CA GLY A 426 31.45 -0.03 5.16
C GLY A 426 30.35 0.86 4.54
N SER A 427 29.73 0.39 3.45
CA SER A 427 28.61 1.08 2.79
C SER A 427 27.23 0.81 3.42
N GLY A 428 27.12 -0.23 4.26
CA GLY A 428 25.92 -0.57 5.02
C GLY A 428 25.79 0.18 6.35
N LYS A 429 24.84 -0.22 7.18
CA LYS A 429 24.58 0.35 8.50
C LYS A 429 24.46 -0.71 9.58
N CYS A 430 25.00 -0.43 10.76
CA CYS A 430 24.83 -1.28 11.93
C CYS A 430 23.43 -1.09 12.51
N ARG A 431 22.68 -2.18 12.72
CA ARG A 431 21.39 -2.17 13.41
C ARG A 431 21.29 -3.30 14.40
N SER A 432 20.40 -3.14 15.39
CA SER A 432 20.10 -4.20 16.32
C SER A 432 19.16 -5.25 15.71
N GLU A 433 18.82 -6.27 16.49
CA GLU A 433 17.93 -7.36 16.09
C GLU A 433 16.54 -6.78 15.75
N ILE A 434 16.04 -7.15 14.57
CA ILE A 434 14.66 -6.84 14.15
C ILE A 434 13.70 -7.70 14.95
N LYS A 435 12.65 -7.07 15.47
CA LYS A 435 11.57 -7.75 16.17
C LYS A 435 10.22 -7.26 15.67
N ASN A 436 9.25 -8.17 15.62
CA ASN A 436 7.86 -7.85 15.28
C ASN A 436 7.21 -7.11 16.45
N ASN A 437 7.35 -5.78 16.43
CA ASN A 437 6.89 -4.88 17.48
C ASN A 437 6.18 -3.68 16.86
N ILE A 438 4.87 -3.84 16.75
CA ILE A 438 3.84 -2.80 16.68
C ILE A 438 4.22 -1.53 17.45
N ALA A 439 4.40 -0.41 16.74
CA ALA A 439 4.80 0.91 17.26
C ALA A 439 5.98 0.87 18.26
N CYS A 440 6.90 -0.08 18.08
CA CYS A 440 8.00 -0.40 19.00
C CYS A 440 7.58 -0.68 20.45
N ARG A 441 6.32 -1.05 20.67
CA ARG A 441 5.83 -1.40 22.01
C ARG A 441 6.55 -2.65 22.52
N GLY A 442 7.18 -2.51 23.69
CA GLY A 442 7.97 -3.57 24.31
C GLY A 442 9.38 -3.75 23.71
N TYR A 443 9.79 -2.91 22.75
CA TYR A 443 11.13 -2.95 22.18
C TYR A 443 12.14 -2.17 23.03
N GLY A 444 13.36 -2.69 23.17
CA GLY A 444 14.44 -2.04 23.92
C GLY A 444 14.27 -2.05 25.46
N PRO A 445 15.18 -1.39 26.20
CA PRO A 445 15.15 -1.30 27.66
C PRO A 445 13.94 -0.51 28.15
N ARG A 446 13.33 -0.86 29.29
CA ARG A 446 12.29 -0.02 29.91
C ARG A 446 12.92 1.18 30.61
N LEU A 447 12.45 2.39 30.31
CA LEU A 447 12.81 3.57 31.10
C LEU A 447 12.06 3.57 32.45
N PRO A 448 12.67 4.09 33.53
CA PRO A 448 11.91 4.38 34.75
C PRO A 448 10.79 5.37 34.41
N PRO A 449 9.57 5.21 34.97
CA PRO A 449 8.44 6.05 34.60
C PRO A 449 8.78 7.52 34.87
N PRO A 450 8.53 8.44 33.92
CA PRO A 450 8.46 9.85 34.26
C PRO A 450 7.31 10.04 35.26
N ASP A 451 7.45 11.00 36.17
CA ASP A 451 6.38 11.43 37.07
C ASP A 451 5.14 11.87 36.26
N ARG A 452 4.23 10.94 36.00
CA ARG A 452 2.94 11.19 35.35
C ARG A 452 1.82 10.53 36.16
N SER A 453 0.78 11.33 36.35
CA SER A 453 -0.46 11.02 37.04
C SER A 453 -1.11 9.71 36.58
N GLU A 454 -1.59 8.94 37.57
CA GLU A 454 -2.43 7.75 37.38
C GLU A 454 -3.53 7.99 36.33
N GLY A 455 -3.45 7.30 35.19
CA GLY A 455 -4.45 7.37 34.12
C GLY A 455 -3.98 6.90 32.75
N ASP A 456 -2.67 6.87 32.50
CA ASP A 456 -2.11 6.42 31.22
C ASP A 456 -1.94 4.89 31.21
N GLY A 457 -2.88 4.17 30.60
CA GLY A 457 -2.86 2.71 30.44
C GLY A 457 -1.83 2.21 29.42
N GLY A 458 -0.66 2.85 29.32
CA GLY A 458 0.43 2.45 28.42
C GLY A 458 1.35 1.40 29.05
N ASP A 459 1.68 0.35 28.31
CA ASP A 459 2.47 -0.85 28.69
C ASP A 459 3.97 -0.59 29.05
N GLY A 460 4.32 0.59 29.56
CA GLY A 460 5.70 0.88 29.97
C GLY A 460 6.74 0.73 28.84
N SER A 461 6.31 0.84 27.58
CA SER A 461 7.22 0.94 26.42
C SER A 461 7.90 2.30 26.41
N VAL A 462 9.11 2.36 25.86
CA VAL A 462 9.87 3.59 25.62
C VAL A 462 9.11 4.41 24.56
N PHE A 463 8.12 5.19 24.97
CA PHE A 463 7.68 6.31 24.17
C PHE A 463 8.75 7.38 24.32
N GLY A 464 9.79 7.27 23.51
CA GLY A 464 10.62 8.42 23.16
C GLY A 464 9.77 9.50 22.48
N SER A 465 10.30 10.70 22.34
CA SER A 465 9.66 11.68 21.46
C SER A 465 9.61 11.08 20.05
N ILE A 466 8.40 10.94 19.50
CA ILE A 466 8.21 10.72 18.06
C ILE A 466 8.95 11.87 17.39
N ILE A 467 10.01 11.56 16.66
CA ILE A 467 10.61 12.57 15.82
C ILE A 467 9.81 12.49 14.53
N PRO A 468 9.06 13.55 14.18
CA PRO A 468 8.38 13.53 12.91
C PRO A 468 9.44 13.34 11.83
N ILE A 469 9.29 12.29 11.03
CA ILE A 469 10.17 12.04 9.89
C ILE A 469 9.95 13.13 8.82
N ARG A 470 8.79 13.80 8.85
CA ARG A 470 8.44 14.92 7.98
C ARG A 470 8.40 16.23 8.75
N SER A 471 9.06 17.24 8.22
CA SER A 471 8.89 18.62 8.62
C SER A 471 7.53 19.11 8.15
N SER A 472 6.77 19.59 9.11
CA SER A 472 5.37 19.96 8.93
C SER A 472 5.17 21.38 8.40
N VAL A 473 6.22 22.20 8.46
CA VAL A 473 6.16 23.63 8.12
C VAL A 473 7.41 24.04 7.35
N ILE A 474 7.33 23.93 6.02
CA ILE A 474 8.39 24.40 5.11
C ILE A 474 8.11 25.88 4.80
N LYS A 475 8.55 26.78 5.68
CA LYS A 475 8.35 28.23 5.54
C LYS A 475 9.55 29.04 6.01
N ASP A 476 9.85 30.11 5.28
CA ASP A 476 10.89 31.07 5.68
C ASP A 476 10.67 31.58 7.12
N GLY A 477 11.75 31.58 7.90
CA GLY A 477 11.71 31.93 9.33
C GLY A 477 11.41 30.76 10.27
N PHE A 478 10.80 29.68 9.78
CA PHE A 478 10.45 28.54 10.60
C PHE A 478 11.56 27.49 10.62
N TYR A 479 11.77 26.90 11.79
CA TYR A 479 12.70 25.80 11.98
C TYR A 479 12.18 24.81 13.02
N GLU A 480 12.65 23.58 12.93
CA GLU A 480 12.47 22.51 13.90
C GLU A 480 13.84 22.12 14.48
N VAL A 481 13.83 21.47 15.65
CA VAL A 481 15.05 20.96 16.30
C VAL A 481 15.11 19.45 16.18
N TYR A 482 16.29 18.93 15.88
CA TYR A 482 16.51 17.50 15.67
C TYR A 482 17.77 17.04 16.41
N PRO A 483 17.77 15.88 17.10
CA PRO A 483 18.96 15.40 17.81
C PRO A 483 20.15 15.16 16.87
N THR A 484 21.35 15.57 17.27
CA THR A 484 22.56 15.34 16.46
C THR A 484 23.12 13.94 16.61
N HIS A 485 22.80 13.24 17.69
CA HIS A 485 23.24 11.88 17.95
C HIS A 485 22.29 11.16 18.91
N GLY A 486 22.45 9.84 19.02
CA GLY A 486 21.76 9.02 20.01
C GLY A 486 21.27 7.70 19.46
N ILE A 487 20.43 7.03 20.24
CA ILE A 487 19.77 5.79 19.84
C ILE A 487 18.42 6.16 19.22
N PHE A 488 18.15 5.64 18.03
CA PHE A 488 16.89 5.84 17.33
C PHE A 488 16.23 4.50 17.06
N TYR A 489 14.91 4.43 17.18
CA TYR A 489 14.15 3.26 16.77
C TYR A 489 13.43 3.52 15.47
N TRP A 490 13.66 2.64 14.50
CA TRP A 490 12.84 2.55 13.31
C TRP A 490 11.65 1.66 13.63
N ASN A 491 10.45 2.19 13.42
CA ASN A 491 9.23 1.43 13.30
C ASN A 491 8.83 1.45 11.84
N SER A 492 8.99 0.30 11.20
CA SER A 492 8.77 0.12 9.78
C SER A 492 7.56 -0.78 9.58
N HIS A 493 6.58 -0.28 8.84
CA HIS A 493 5.36 -1.00 8.51
C HIS A 493 5.24 -1.10 6.98
N ALA A 494 5.38 -2.31 6.48
CA ALA A 494 5.39 -2.62 5.05
C ALA A 494 4.37 -3.71 4.69
N PHE A 495 3.82 -3.56 3.49
CA PHE A 495 2.82 -4.42 2.86
C PHE A 495 3.39 -4.99 1.58
N ASN A 496 3.99 -6.16 1.66
CA ASN A 496 4.39 -6.84 0.44
C ASN A 496 3.27 -7.80 0.06
N LEU A 497 2.31 -7.32 -0.73
CA LEU A 497 1.21 -8.16 -1.24
C LEU A 497 1.58 -8.91 -2.52
N THR A 498 2.82 -8.77 -2.98
CA THR A 498 3.33 -9.46 -4.17
C THR A 498 3.78 -10.88 -3.82
N THR A 499 3.96 -11.71 -4.84
CA THR A 499 4.42 -13.10 -4.75
C THR A 499 5.94 -13.23 -4.57
N GLU A 500 6.68 -12.11 -4.59
CA GLU A 500 8.14 -12.08 -4.46
C GLU A 500 8.60 -11.37 -3.19
N ASP A 501 9.67 -11.88 -2.58
CA ASP A 501 10.32 -11.21 -1.44
C ASP A 501 10.92 -9.88 -1.87
N GLY A 502 10.71 -8.83 -1.08
CA GLY A 502 11.28 -7.51 -1.30
C GLY A 502 12.32 -7.10 -0.25
N ILE A 503 13.01 -5.99 -0.51
CA ILE A 503 13.91 -5.34 0.46
C ILE A 503 13.45 -3.91 0.67
N HIS A 504 13.14 -3.54 1.91
CA HIS A 504 12.58 -2.23 2.24
C HIS A 504 13.65 -1.18 2.57
N HIS A 505 13.52 -0.02 1.94
CA HIS A 505 14.39 1.14 2.09
C HIS A 505 13.59 2.40 2.40
N VAL A 506 14.22 3.27 3.19
CA VAL A 506 13.72 4.62 3.50
C VAL A 506 14.89 5.58 3.57
N TRP A 507 14.74 6.75 2.96
CA TRP A 507 15.71 7.84 3.00
C TRP A 507 15.05 9.14 3.42
N ASN A 508 15.66 9.82 4.39
CA ASN A 508 15.22 11.15 4.81
C ASN A 508 16.38 12.13 4.73
N ASN A 509 16.27 13.13 3.85
CA ASN A 509 17.18 14.25 3.79
C ASN A 509 16.69 15.35 4.73
N LEU A 510 17.53 15.79 5.67
CA LEU A 510 17.22 16.85 6.62
C LEU A 510 18.08 18.07 6.29
N PHE A 511 17.45 19.21 5.98
CA PHE A 511 18.14 20.42 5.50
C PHE A 511 18.31 21.47 6.59
N PHE A 512 19.50 22.06 6.69
CA PHE A 512 19.89 22.98 7.75
C PHE A 512 19.19 24.34 7.68
N ALA A 513 18.67 24.82 8.80
CA ALA A 513 18.01 26.12 8.90
C ALA A 513 19.01 27.27 9.03
N ASN A 514 19.04 28.16 8.04
CA ASN A 514 19.76 29.44 8.11
C ASN A 514 18.95 30.51 8.88
N ASP A 515 17.64 30.52 8.67
CA ASP A 515 16.70 31.43 9.32
C ASP A 515 15.96 30.69 10.44
N ARG A 516 16.08 31.22 11.67
CA ARG A 516 15.66 30.54 12.91
C ARG A 516 14.79 31.44 13.80
N ARG A 517 13.90 32.22 13.19
CA ARG A 517 13.05 33.18 13.91
C ARG A 517 11.91 32.50 14.69
N PHE A 518 11.37 31.39 14.17
CA PHE A 518 10.15 30.76 14.68
C PHE A 518 10.34 29.24 14.82
N GLN A 519 10.41 28.74 16.06
CA GLN A 519 10.50 27.29 16.28
C GLN A 519 9.13 26.63 16.14
N ALA A 520 8.95 25.82 15.09
CA ALA A 520 7.79 24.95 14.94
C ALA A 520 7.92 23.73 15.87
N ASN A 521 6.79 23.31 16.45
CA ASN A 521 6.73 22.16 17.34
C ASN A 521 5.67 21.19 16.83
N HIS A 522 6.04 19.93 16.70
CA HIS A 522 5.14 18.86 16.33
C HIS A 522 4.35 18.33 17.54
N VAL A 523 3.12 17.90 17.28
CA VAL A 523 2.18 17.34 18.26
C VAL A 523 1.61 16.06 17.66
N THR A 524 1.85 14.93 18.30
CA THR A 524 1.17 13.66 18.01
C THR A 524 0.35 13.26 19.24
N TYR A 525 -0.97 13.17 19.11
CA TYR A 525 -1.86 12.86 20.22
C TYR A 525 -2.59 11.53 19.99
N SER A 526 -2.20 10.51 20.76
CA SER A 526 -2.62 9.12 20.61
C SER A 526 -3.27 8.51 21.87
N THR A 527 -3.64 9.34 22.87
CA THR A 527 -4.30 8.87 24.11
C THR A 527 -5.58 8.06 23.84
N HIS A 528 -6.25 8.31 22.72
CA HIS A 528 -7.49 7.63 22.31
C HIS A 528 -7.32 6.78 21.05
N ILE A 529 -6.11 6.28 20.79
CA ILE A 529 -5.75 5.56 19.56
C ILE A 529 -6.73 4.46 19.13
N TYR A 530 -7.41 3.78 20.07
CA TYR A 530 -8.35 2.69 19.77
C TYR A 530 -9.83 3.11 19.83
N ALA A 531 -10.16 4.39 19.69
CA ALA A 531 -11.55 4.85 19.72
C ALA A 531 -12.41 4.20 18.63
N GLY A 532 -11.83 3.86 17.48
CA GLY A 532 -12.48 3.17 16.35
C GLY A 532 -12.81 1.69 16.57
N VAL A 533 -12.33 1.08 17.65
CA VAL A 533 -12.48 -0.36 17.93
C VAL A 533 -13.88 -0.73 18.39
N GLY A 534 -14.41 -1.84 17.86
CA GLY A 534 -15.74 -2.35 18.16
C GLY A 534 -16.84 -1.86 17.22
N THR A 535 -16.51 -1.20 16.12
CA THR A 535 -17.47 -0.94 15.03
C THR A 535 -17.94 -2.29 14.45
N PRO A 536 -19.25 -2.62 14.50
CA PRO A 536 -19.76 -3.92 14.05
C PRO A 536 -19.56 -4.19 12.55
N PRO A 537 -19.57 -5.45 12.10
CA PRO A 537 -19.67 -5.78 10.69
C PRO A 537 -20.85 -5.07 10.02
N PHE A 538 -20.64 -4.62 8.79
CA PHE A 538 -21.65 -3.99 7.95
C PHE A 538 -22.32 -2.76 8.62
N GLU A 539 -21.56 -2.07 9.47
CA GLU A 539 -21.98 -0.84 10.13
C GLU A 539 -20.91 0.26 9.98
N LYS A 540 -21.37 1.51 10.13
CA LYS A 540 -20.49 2.68 10.24
C LYS A 540 -20.60 3.28 11.63
N ARG A 541 -19.48 3.77 12.17
CA ARG A 541 -19.47 4.45 13.48
C ARG A 541 -18.54 5.66 13.46
N THR A 542 -19.07 6.80 13.90
CA THR A 542 -18.28 8.01 14.13
C THR A 542 -17.91 8.14 15.60
N VAL A 543 -16.65 8.46 15.87
CA VAL A 543 -16.14 8.74 17.21
C VAL A 543 -15.44 10.09 17.22
N CYS A 544 -15.59 10.83 18.32
CA CYS A 544 -15.02 12.17 18.50
C CYS A 544 -14.28 12.28 19.84
N ARG A 545 -13.22 13.08 19.88
CA ARG A 545 -12.43 13.39 21.08
C ARG A 545 -11.94 14.83 21.02
N ASP A 546 -11.43 15.31 22.14
CA ASP A 546 -11.01 16.69 22.33
C ASP A 546 -9.50 16.80 22.45
N TYR A 547 -8.92 17.86 21.90
CA TYR A 547 -7.53 18.26 22.13
C TYR A 547 -7.46 19.73 22.54
N GLU A 548 -6.88 20.02 23.72
CA GLU A 548 -6.66 21.37 24.22
C GLU A 548 -5.27 21.88 23.83
N PHE A 549 -5.20 22.93 23.01
CA PHE A 549 -3.96 23.68 22.76
C PHE A 549 -3.63 24.62 23.91
N ASN A 550 -2.36 24.96 24.15
CA ASN A 550 -1.99 25.93 25.19
C ASN A 550 -2.40 27.36 24.81
N GLN A 551 -2.52 28.22 25.83
CA GLN A 551 -2.78 29.63 25.59
C GLN A 551 -1.62 30.25 24.79
N GLY A 552 -1.97 30.93 23.69
CA GLY A 552 -1.03 31.57 22.78
C GLY A 552 -0.46 30.63 21.70
N ASP A 553 -0.86 29.36 21.65
CA ASP A 553 -0.45 28.47 20.56
C ASP A 553 -1.05 28.94 19.22
N GLY A 554 -0.21 28.98 18.18
CA GLY A 554 -0.63 29.21 16.80
C GLY A 554 -0.47 27.93 15.98
N VAL A 555 -1.58 27.34 15.54
CA VAL A 555 -1.58 26.14 14.68
C VAL A 555 -1.14 26.50 13.28
N LEU A 556 -0.09 25.83 12.82
CA LEU A 556 0.56 26.01 11.53
C LEU A 556 0.04 24.97 10.52
N SER A 557 -0.09 23.72 10.96
CA SER A 557 -0.68 22.64 10.16
C SER A 557 -1.44 21.62 11.00
N LEU A 558 -2.35 20.90 10.35
CA LEU A 558 -3.11 19.77 10.91
C LEU A 558 -3.08 18.59 9.92
N THR A 559 -2.95 17.38 10.48
CA THR A 559 -3.15 16.11 9.76
C THR A 559 -3.71 15.06 10.73
N SER A 560 -4.01 13.86 10.25
CA SER A 560 -4.67 12.80 11.00
C SER A 560 -4.05 11.44 10.70
N HIS A 561 -4.40 10.41 11.46
CA HIS A 561 -4.08 9.02 11.08
C HIS A 561 -5.21 8.06 11.48
N THR A 562 -5.61 7.22 10.54
CA THR A 562 -6.52 6.06 10.66
C THR A 562 -6.00 4.96 9.74
N HIS A 563 -6.57 3.76 9.78
CA HIS A 563 -6.27 2.71 8.80
C HIS A 563 -7.44 2.51 7.82
N LYS A 564 -7.51 1.37 7.15
CA LYS A 564 -8.32 1.15 5.94
C LYS A 564 -9.83 1.20 6.13
N ARG A 565 -10.32 1.07 7.36
CA ARG A 565 -11.73 1.26 7.72
C ARG A 565 -12.03 2.72 8.08
N GLY A 566 -11.02 3.57 8.27
CA GLY A 566 -11.18 5.01 8.42
C GLY A 566 -11.68 5.65 7.12
N GLU A 567 -12.99 5.86 7.02
CA GLU A 567 -13.64 6.43 5.83
C GLU A 567 -13.51 7.95 5.76
N ARG A 568 -13.47 8.61 6.92
CA ARG A 568 -13.44 10.08 7.02
C ARG A 568 -12.84 10.51 8.34
N PHE A 569 -11.96 11.51 8.31
CA PHE A 569 -11.47 12.20 9.51
C PHE A 569 -11.73 13.68 9.38
N PHE A 570 -12.21 14.33 10.43
CA PHE A 570 -12.55 15.75 10.40
C PHE A 570 -12.36 16.42 11.76
N MET A 571 -12.11 17.73 11.76
CA MET A 571 -11.86 18.50 12.99
C MET A 571 -12.63 19.82 12.99
N HIS A 572 -13.11 20.23 14.18
CA HIS A 572 -13.87 21.45 14.40
C HIS A 572 -13.22 22.34 15.45
N LEU A 573 -13.29 23.65 15.22
CA LEU A 573 -13.02 24.66 16.23
C LEU A 573 -14.14 24.73 17.29
N PRO A 574 -13.86 25.34 18.46
CA PRO A 574 -14.90 25.80 19.36
C PRO A 574 -15.97 26.61 18.61
N GLY A 575 -17.23 26.17 18.70
CA GLY A 575 -18.35 26.80 17.98
C GLY A 575 -18.77 26.08 16.69
N GLY A 576 -18.04 25.03 16.28
CA GLY A 576 -18.48 24.08 15.25
C GLY A 576 -18.02 24.39 13.82
N GLU A 577 -17.08 25.32 13.62
CA GLU A 577 -16.46 25.54 12.31
C GLU A 577 -15.52 24.38 11.97
N GLN A 578 -15.76 23.69 10.85
CA GLN A 578 -14.90 22.61 10.36
C GLN A 578 -13.65 23.20 9.74
N ILE A 579 -12.47 22.83 10.25
CA ILE A 579 -11.18 23.36 9.80
C ILE A 579 -10.33 22.33 9.07
N TYR A 580 -10.65 21.04 9.19
CA TYR A 580 -9.89 19.94 8.61
C TYR A 580 -10.84 18.82 8.18
N GLU A 581 -10.54 18.20 7.04
CA GLU A 581 -11.23 17.00 6.56
C GLU A 581 -10.35 16.21 5.58
N THR A 582 -10.30 14.89 5.76
CA THR A 582 -9.71 13.95 4.81
C THR A 582 -10.58 12.69 4.71
N PHE A 583 -10.51 12.03 3.55
CA PHE A 583 -11.13 10.73 3.27
C PHE A 583 -10.08 9.66 2.95
N ASN A 584 -8.80 10.05 2.95
CA ASN A 584 -7.68 9.14 2.72
C ASN A 584 -6.99 8.87 4.06
N TYR A 585 -6.84 7.60 4.40
CA TYR A 585 -6.20 7.13 5.62
C TYR A 585 -4.68 6.97 5.45
N ASP A 586 -4.23 6.67 4.22
CA ASP A 586 -2.85 6.35 3.88
C ASP A 586 -2.03 7.62 3.66
N GLU A 587 -2.59 8.54 2.87
CA GLU A 587 -2.07 9.91 2.70
C GLU A 587 -3.11 10.94 3.18
N PRO A 588 -3.27 11.09 4.51
CA PRO A 588 -4.16 12.08 5.06
C PRO A 588 -3.70 13.48 4.66
N LEU A 589 -4.67 14.36 4.36
CA LEU A 589 -4.40 15.76 4.01
C LEU A 589 -3.44 16.41 5.02
N GLU A 590 -2.40 17.08 4.55
CA GLU A 590 -1.62 18.02 5.38
C GLU A 590 -2.21 19.42 5.17
N ALA A 591 -3.09 19.86 6.08
CA ALA A 591 -3.73 21.16 5.99
C ALA A 591 -2.84 22.25 6.57
N ILE A 592 -2.36 23.18 5.74
CA ILE A 592 -1.51 24.31 6.15
C ILE A 592 -2.37 25.57 6.35
N TYR A 593 -2.17 26.27 7.47
CA TYR A 593 -2.94 27.47 7.84
C TYR A 593 -2.11 28.75 7.69
N GLU A 594 -2.51 29.59 6.73
CA GLU A 594 -1.96 30.93 6.55
C GLU A 594 -3.08 31.98 6.44
N PRO A 595 -3.28 32.85 7.44
CA PRO A 595 -2.53 32.94 8.70
C PRO A 595 -2.77 31.73 9.64
N PRO A 596 -1.87 31.47 10.62
CA PRO A 596 -2.07 30.43 11.63
C PRO A 596 -3.35 30.64 12.45
N ILE A 597 -3.96 29.53 12.91
CA ILE A 597 -5.09 29.60 13.85
C ILE A 597 -4.53 29.82 15.26
N VAL A 598 -4.84 30.96 15.88
CA VAL A 598 -4.24 31.37 17.16
C VAL A 598 -5.21 31.22 18.33
N PHE A 599 -4.79 30.51 19.36
CA PHE A 599 -5.57 30.21 20.56
C PHE A 599 -5.20 31.10 21.76
N ASN A 600 -5.62 32.37 21.74
CA ASN A 600 -5.29 33.34 22.79
C ASN A 600 -6.21 33.32 24.03
N GLY A 601 -7.36 32.63 23.94
CA GLY A 601 -8.39 32.59 24.98
C GLY A 601 -7.86 32.10 26.33
N THR A 602 -8.26 32.75 27.43
CA THR A 602 -7.92 32.27 28.79
C THR A 602 -8.79 31.09 29.22
N ASP A 603 -9.97 30.93 28.60
CA ASP A 603 -10.86 29.80 28.83
C ASP A 603 -10.36 28.58 28.02
N PRO A 604 -10.06 27.42 28.64
CA PRO A 604 -9.75 26.19 27.92
C PRO A 604 -10.77 25.84 26.83
N ALA A 605 -12.06 26.09 27.04
CA ALA A 605 -13.09 25.75 26.06
C ALA A 605 -12.92 26.52 24.73
N GLU A 606 -12.31 27.71 24.75
CA GLU A 606 -11.98 28.49 23.55
C GLU A 606 -10.72 28.00 22.84
N ARG A 607 -10.01 27.02 23.42
CA ARG A 607 -8.75 26.44 22.91
C ARG A 607 -8.82 24.93 22.69
N THR A 608 -10.01 24.35 22.84
CA THR A 608 -10.25 22.92 22.67
C THR A 608 -10.87 22.67 21.31
N ILE A 609 -10.17 21.92 20.46
CA ILE A 609 -10.73 21.43 19.20
C ILE A 609 -11.37 20.07 19.40
N GLU A 610 -12.44 19.78 18.66
CA GLU A 610 -13.01 18.44 18.55
C GLU A 610 -12.45 17.79 17.28
N TYR A 611 -11.93 16.59 17.38
CA TYR A 611 -11.49 15.79 16.25
C TYR A 611 -12.26 14.46 16.21
N CYS A 612 -12.66 14.04 15.02
CA CYS A 612 -13.54 12.91 14.80
C CYS A 612 -13.07 12.02 13.64
N ALA A 613 -13.41 10.73 13.70
CA ALA A 613 -13.28 9.80 12.60
C ALA A 613 -14.53 8.95 12.43
N THR A 614 -14.92 8.72 11.18
CA THR A 614 -15.95 7.76 10.79
C THR A 614 -15.28 6.49 10.29
N TYR A 615 -15.60 5.37 10.92
CA TYR A 615 -15.15 4.05 10.51
C TYR A 615 -16.26 3.33 9.76
N ASN A 616 -15.94 2.75 8.62
CA ASN A 616 -16.83 1.96 7.77
C ASN A 616 -16.33 0.52 7.72
N ASN A 617 -17.07 -0.41 8.32
CA ASN A 617 -16.71 -1.83 8.34
C ASN A 617 -17.58 -2.62 7.36
N GLY A 618 -17.44 -2.38 6.06
CA GLY A 618 -18.16 -3.15 5.04
C GLY A 618 -19.51 -2.59 4.62
N VAL A 619 -19.68 -1.28 4.46
CA VAL A 619 -20.95 -0.69 3.98
C VAL A 619 -20.73 0.05 2.66
N ASN A 620 -21.44 -0.37 1.62
CA ASN A 620 -21.46 0.29 0.31
C ASN A 620 -22.08 1.70 0.40
N ALA A 621 -21.86 2.51 -0.66
CA ALA A 621 -22.46 3.84 -0.76
C ALA A 621 -24.00 3.83 -0.71
N ASP A 622 -24.63 2.74 -1.16
CA ASP A 622 -26.09 2.55 -1.12
C ASP A 622 -26.61 1.97 0.21
N GLY A 623 -25.71 1.69 1.16
CA GLY A 623 -26.02 1.13 2.48
C GLY A 623 -26.11 -0.40 2.51
N SER A 624 -25.86 -1.09 1.39
CA SER A 624 -25.80 -2.55 1.36
C SER A 624 -24.50 -3.08 2.01
N PRO A 625 -24.51 -4.31 2.55
CA PRO A 625 -23.30 -5.00 3.00
C PRO A 625 -22.26 -5.13 1.89
N ASN A 626 -21.00 -4.87 2.21
CA ASN A 626 -19.84 -5.07 1.34
C ASN A 626 -18.91 -6.09 2.00
N ILE A 627 -18.81 -7.27 1.40
CA ILE A 627 -18.03 -8.40 1.93
C ILE A 627 -16.52 -8.27 1.66
N GLU A 628 -16.11 -7.40 0.74
CA GLU A 628 -14.69 -7.17 0.43
C GLU A 628 -14.04 -6.21 1.42
N THR A 629 -14.80 -5.26 1.94
CA THR A 629 -14.30 -4.20 2.83
C THR A 629 -14.66 -4.42 4.30
N VAL A 630 -15.43 -5.47 4.62
CA VAL A 630 -15.68 -5.88 6.00
C VAL A 630 -14.43 -6.55 6.59
N THR A 631 -14.21 -6.37 7.89
CA THR A 631 -13.16 -7.08 8.61
C THR A 631 -13.54 -8.56 8.73
N ARG A 632 -12.67 -9.46 8.26
CA ARG A 632 -12.93 -10.90 8.16
C ARG A 632 -11.87 -11.68 8.92
N ALA A 633 -12.24 -12.77 9.60
CA ALA A 633 -11.30 -13.59 10.35
C ALA A 633 -10.30 -14.30 9.43
N SER A 634 -10.79 -14.86 8.32
CA SER A 634 -9.98 -15.56 7.30
C SER A 634 -8.90 -14.70 6.64
N ARG A 635 -9.10 -13.38 6.58
CA ARG A 635 -8.19 -12.43 5.90
C ARG A 635 -7.23 -11.70 6.85
N ARG A 636 -7.21 -12.05 8.15
CA ARG A 636 -6.38 -11.37 9.15
C ARG A 636 -4.89 -11.70 8.96
N PRO A 637 -3.99 -10.71 9.04
CA PRO A 637 -2.56 -10.99 9.05
C PRO A 637 -2.14 -11.84 10.27
N PRO A 638 -1.11 -12.70 10.15
CA PRO A 638 -0.73 -13.68 11.18
C PRO A 638 -0.43 -13.12 12.57
N ASN A 639 -0.02 -11.84 12.65
CA ASN A 639 0.41 -11.18 13.89
C ASN A 639 -0.67 -10.31 14.54
N THR A 640 -1.91 -10.37 14.05
CA THR A 640 -3.00 -9.51 14.53
C THR A 640 -3.81 -10.16 15.64
N GLY A 641 -4.53 -9.34 16.42
CA GLY A 641 -5.41 -9.86 17.47
C GLY A 641 -6.54 -10.72 16.90
N ALA A 642 -7.00 -11.72 17.67
CA ALA A 642 -8.10 -12.60 17.24
C ALA A 642 -9.34 -11.80 16.80
N CYS A 643 -9.99 -12.27 15.74
CA CYS A 643 -11.20 -11.70 15.12
C CYS A 643 -12.33 -12.73 15.23
N PRO A 644 -13.10 -12.80 16.33
CA PRO A 644 -14.19 -13.77 16.43
C PRO A 644 -15.32 -13.35 15.49
N PRO A 645 -15.71 -14.20 14.52
CA PRO A 645 -16.82 -13.90 13.62
C PRO A 645 -18.15 -13.75 14.37
N VAL A 646 -18.91 -12.75 13.97
CA VAL A 646 -20.24 -12.45 14.52
C VAL A 646 -21.28 -12.18 13.43
N ALA A 647 -20.88 -12.11 12.17
CA ALA A 647 -21.79 -11.92 11.04
C ALA A 647 -21.40 -12.71 9.80
N CYS A 648 -22.42 -13.03 9.00
CA CYS A 648 -22.30 -13.83 7.80
C CYS A 648 -21.74 -13.04 6.61
N VAL A 649 -20.82 -13.65 5.86
CA VAL A 649 -20.28 -13.13 4.59
C VAL A 649 -20.79 -13.88 3.36
N ALA A 650 -21.38 -15.07 3.54
CA ALA A 650 -22.09 -15.82 2.50
C ALA A 650 -23.48 -16.26 3.00
N GLY A 651 -24.36 -16.63 2.06
CA GLY A 651 -25.76 -16.96 2.33
C GLY A 651 -26.57 -15.73 2.79
N LYS A 652 -26.94 -15.69 4.07
CA LYS A 652 -27.64 -14.56 4.71
C LYS A 652 -26.64 -13.45 5.09
N ILE A 653 -26.03 -12.81 4.11
CA ILE A 653 -25.02 -11.75 4.31
C ILE A 653 -25.51 -10.71 5.34
N GLY A 654 -24.68 -10.44 6.35
CA GLY A 654 -24.96 -9.52 7.46
C GLY A 654 -25.84 -10.07 8.59
N ALA A 655 -26.37 -11.28 8.48
CA ALA A 655 -27.06 -11.94 9.60
C ALA A 655 -26.06 -12.32 10.70
N ALA A 656 -26.54 -12.40 11.94
CA ALA A 656 -25.71 -12.80 13.08
C ALA A 656 -25.36 -14.29 13.03
N CYS A 657 -24.12 -14.60 13.40
CA CYS A 657 -23.61 -15.94 13.64
C CYS A 657 -22.68 -15.93 14.87
N ASN A 658 -22.23 -17.09 15.33
CA ASN A 658 -21.55 -17.25 16.62
C ASN A 658 -20.20 -17.98 16.49
N GLY A 659 -19.28 -17.41 15.72
CA GLY A 659 -17.90 -17.89 15.55
C GLY A 659 -17.68 -18.71 14.28
N GLU A 660 -16.42 -19.00 14.00
CA GLU A 660 -15.92 -19.65 12.76
C GLU A 660 -16.61 -20.98 12.45
N ASP A 661 -17.15 -21.69 13.45
CA ASP A 661 -17.83 -22.99 13.27
C ASP A 661 -19.36 -22.88 13.01
N ASP A 662 -19.92 -21.67 12.87
CA ASP A 662 -21.37 -21.43 12.80
C ASP A 662 -21.89 -21.07 11.38
N ASP A 663 -21.28 -21.64 10.34
CA ASP A 663 -21.67 -21.43 8.94
C ASP A 663 -23.13 -21.81 8.66
N ALA A 664 -23.65 -22.84 9.33
CA ALA A 664 -25.02 -23.30 9.15
C ALA A 664 -26.08 -22.24 9.53
N SER A 665 -25.76 -21.32 10.44
CA SER A 665 -26.65 -20.18 10.77
C SER A 665 -26.73 -19.16 9.64
N CYS A 666 -25.68 -19.09 8.83
CA CYS A 666 -25.54 -18.22 7.67
C CYS A 666 -26.20 -18.76 6.40
N ASP A 667 -26.59 -20.03 6.34
CA ASP A 667 -27.22 -20.59 5.14
C ASP A 667 -28.42 -19.76 4.65
N SER A 668 -28.54 -19.50 3.35
CA SER A 668 -29.66 -18.76 2.75
C SER A 668 -31.02 -19.40 3.09
N SER A 669 -31.03 -20.72 3.24
CA SER A 669 -32.13 -21.51 3.79
C SER A 669 -31.59 -22.69 4.61
N PRO A 670 -32.30 -23.18 5.65
CA PRO A 670 -31.74 -24.20 6.55
C PRO A 670 -31.21 -25.44 5.82
N GLY A 671 -29.91 -25.72 5.94
CA GLY A 671 -29.25 -26.88 5.34
C GLY A 671 -28.88 -26.70 3.87
N ALA A 672 -28.83 -25.47 3.37
CA ALA A 672 -28.35 -25.16 2.03
C ALA A 672 -26.83 -25.37 1.90
N GLY A 673 -26.08 -25.24 3.00
CA GLY A 673 -24.61 -25.37 2.98
C GLY A 673 -23.91 -24.25 2.20
N ASP A 674 -24.56 -23.09 2.09
CA ASP A 674 -24.07 -21.91 1.37
C ASP A 674 -23.77 -20.73 2.30
N GLY A 675 -23.83 -20.93 3.62
CA GLY A 675 -23.50 -19.95 4.64
C GLY A 675 -22.02 -19.88 4.97
N TRP A 676 -21.54 -18.70 5.38
CA TRP A 676 -20.18 -18.53 5.90
C TRP A 676 -20.13 -17.46 6.99
N CYS A 677 -19.69 -17.83 8.20
CA CYS A 677 -19.57 -16.96 9.36
C CYS A 677 -18.13 -16.47 9.54
N ASP A 678 -17.82 -15.28 9.01
CA ASP A 678 -16.43 -14.81 8.94
C ASP A 678 -16.23 -13.33 9.27
N ALA A 679 -17.30 -12.52 9.28
CA ALA A 679 -17.16 -11.08 9.54
C ALA A 679 -17.10 -10.75 11.03
N CYS A 680 -16.16 -9.89 11.44
CA CYS A 680 -15.99 -9.46 12.83
C CYS A 680 -16.02 -7.94 13.01
N THR A 681 -16.11 -7.54 14.28
CA THR A 681 -15.94 -6.13 14.68
C THR A 681 -14.54 -5.62 14.33
N ILE A 682 -14.41 -4.33 14.03
CA ILE A 682 -13.10 -3.67 13.93
C ILE A 682 -12.31 -3.91 15.22
N ARG A 683 -11.06 -4.35 15.09
CA ARG A 683 -10.21 -4.76 16.21
C ARG A 683 -9.16 -3.69 16.54
N ALA A 684 -8.66 -3.77 17.77
CA ALA A 684 -7.55 -2.97 18.24
C ALA A 684 -6.24 -3.60 17.79
N GLY A 685 -5.33 -2.75 17.36
CA GLY A 685 -4.01 -3.14 16.90
C GLY A 685 -3.50 -2.06 15.98
N VAL A 686 -2.44 -2.38 15.26
CA VAL A 686 -1.73 -1.42 14.42
C VAL A 686 -1.46 -1.95 13.02
N SER A 687 -1.89 -3.17 12.74
CA SER A 687 -2.00 -3.63 11.36
C SER A 687 -3.01 -2.77 10.61
N SER A 688 -2.96 -2.74 9.29
CA SER A 688 -4.00 -2.08 8.48
C SER A 688 -5.39 -2.68 8.72
N ASP A 689 -5.49 -3.96 9.09
CA ASP A 689 -6.75 -4.62 9.47
C ASP A 689 -7.27 -4.26 10.85
N ASP A 690 -6.43 -3.64 11.66
CA ASP A 690 -6.81 -3.01 12.91
C ASP A 690 -6.95 -1.50 12.72
N GLU A 691 -7.61 -0.81 13.66
CA GLU A 691 -7.83 0.63 13.51
C GLU A 691 -7.13 1.49 14.55
N MET A 692 -6.68 2.65 14.06
CA MET A 692 -6.10 3.74 14.82
C MET A 692 -6.92 5.02 14.75
N PHE A 693 -6.66 5.91 15.70
CA PHE A 693 -7.29 7.22 15.81
C PHE A 693 -6.30 8.25 16.39
N ILE A 694 -5.55 8.93 15.53
CA ILE A 694 -4.49 9.85 15.96
C ILE A 694 -4.75 11.26 15.40
N PHE A 695 -4.63 12.24 16.29
CA PHE A 695 -4.60 13.66 15.95
C PHE A 695 -3.15 14.12 15.84
N ILE A 696 -2.83 14.84 14.76
CA ILE A 696 -1.48 15.34 14.49
C ILE A 696 -1.55 16.83 14.14
N ALA A 697 -0.67 17.62 14.73
CA ALA A 697 -0.61 19.06 14.50
C ALA A 697 0.81 19.60 14.59
N SER A 698 0.98 20.78 14.01
CA SER A 698 2.22 21.53 14.14
C SER A 698 1.91 22.96 14.55
N ARG A 699 2.66 23.48 15.52
CA ARG A 699 2.34 24.75 16.17
C ARG A 699 3.55 25.62 16.46
N LEU A 700 3.32 26.92 16.50
CA LEU A 700 4.22 27.90 17.10
C LEU A 700 3.73 28.23 18.52
N ALA A 701 4.55 27.91 19.52
CA ALA A 701 4.25 28.27 20.90
C ALA A 701 4.32 29.79 21.10
N ASN A 702 3.36 30.37 21.82
CA ASN A 702 3.29 31.81 22.10
C ASN A 702 3.37 32.68 20.82
N HIS A 703 2.62 32.30 19.78
CA HIS A 703 2.68 32.87 18.43
C HIS A 703 2.81 34.40 18.40
N ASP A 704 1.90 35.11 19.06
CA ASP A 704 1.86 36.58 19.02
C ASP A 704 3.04 37.23 19.75
N ALA A 705 3.55 36.61 20.82
CA ALA A 705 4.73 37.12 21.52
C ALA A 705 5.99 36.99 20.65
N VAL A 706 6.15 35.84 19.98
CA VAL A 706 7.31 35.59 19.11
C VAL A 706 7.25 36.48 17.86
N ARG A 707 6.09 36.64 17.23
CA ARG A 707 5.89 37.51 16.05
C ARG A 707 6.13 38.99 16.31
N ASN A 708 5.95 39.45 17.54
CA ASN A 708 6.13 40.86 17.92
C ASN A 708 7.53 41.18 18.48
N THR A 709 8.46 40.21 18.47
CA THR A 709 9.85 40.46 18.87
C THR A 709 10.57 41.20 17.73
N PRO A 710 11.17 42.39 17.96
CA PRO A 710 11.90 43.11 16.93
C PRO A 710 13.03 42.24 16.34
N GLU A 711 13.22 42.24 15.03
CA GLU A 711 14.39 41.61 14.42
C GLU A 711 15.66 42.23 15.02
N PRO A 712 16.67 41.44 15.39
CA PRO A 712 17.97 42.00 15.75
C PRO A 712 18.52 42.77 14.54
N ASP A 713 18.90 44.03 14.75
CA ASP A 713 19.52 44.89 13.73
C ASP A 713 20.74 44.17 13.12
N ASP A 714 20.67 43.83 11.83
CA ASP A 714 21.78 43.26 11.04
C ASP A 714 22.99 44.22 10.92
N ASP A 715 22.88 45.46 11.39
CA ASP A 715 23.94 46.46 11.39
C ASP A 715 24.86 46.41 12.63
N ALA A 716 24.72 45.41 13.51
CA ALA A 716 25.62 45.20 14.63
C ALA A 716 26.51 43.96 14.44
N GLN A 717 27.55 44.08 13.60
CA GLN A 717 28.75 43.24 13.69
C GLN A 717 30.01 44.11 13.82
N PRO A 718 31.03 43.62 14.55
CA PRO A 718 31.14 43.54 16.01
C PRO A 718 31.56 44.86 16.69
#